data_AF-A0A8B9WLI6-F1
#
_entry.id   AF-A0A8B9WLI6-F1
#
_cell.length_a   1.000
_cell.length_b   1.000
_cell.length_c   1.000
_cell.angle_alpha   90.00
_cell.angle_beta   90.00
_cell.angle_gamma   90.00
#
_symmetry.space_group_name_H-M   'P 1'
#
loop_
_entity.id
_entity.type
_entity.pdbx_description
1 polymer ?
#
loop_
_entity_poly.entity_id
_entity_poly.type
_entity_poly.pdbx_seq_one_letter_code
_entity_poly.pdbx_strand_id
1 'polypeptide(L)'
;MEKSIILLLCIQYVAKISRSFHYTPKNKQTAVFIEWDEFPKGGSPEFYFLKYQLVNNFAQKNVQKILAEPPKFPKSILTLEENEDYDIIIQSVKYGQILSEKSFQTRGVSARNIKTVATSTSVSFNWSVLSSNDILVSISLNNSSQIMQNVMFYEWDDLKPATLYVFTLEFKQLHLDFINILQRLDIQIETGSCSQGWVALKNSCYRISKESKPWNIAQQYCKLSLSSAHLVDIKNEEEKKFVFSHLRSKNQIIIWTGLNDFKKEGHLTWTDGSSFDLKENEILSFPLLPKNETDCYILQQNSTGSNYFFTGFFCYIPLPYICEYECPLSPQNGTVTYVTPTEIFLHWDAPDPVSFDHYLVVILDAENAKSEEVFVEKPNTSTTIGNLKFFHHYLIYLFSVAERGTLSYFEKPISAITGINPPQKICVKPEDVDEDSIILQWEPPQDSHEVYIQIKSIADTREIRKLFVKDANRCKIDHLIPGMTYDIGMATVMNGNLSELVTIQQTLKPKPVQIVIPYESHSTSVTLFVQMPDIGVFDGIHIASDRGPNVTRLWKQDNKITVDNLTPGTEYNFFVSTISGTKLSNIYYVPAVKTCLEAPSNLHEGKVTDSSIEIFWNRADGNFQRYEITCVNCAAAFMVQKVSQEAAIFSNLDPATVYTFSIRTEKEGFKDSSPYIKEIQTAPSAVEFLNHSRTSNAVTISWPPARSLLDGYVVSISSESLMKEEILPSTKRTFTFNRLSPGTDFLISIVATKGLKRSQPTVLMVSTYPDPPSDLLILGQEENTIYLSWKLPQGGFEKFQVKLLSCMISLFFCPSFYINSLRNYDASPLL
;
A
#
# COMPACT_ATOMS: atom_id res chain seq x y z
N MET A 1 43.42 -35.71 -15.45
CA MET A 1 44.32 -35.23 -16.52
C MET A 1 43.55 -34.70 -17.76
N GLU A 2 42.21 -34.78 -17.80
CA GLU A 2 41.39 -34.40 -18.98
C GLU A 2 40.87 -32.96 -18.99
N LYS A 3 40.64 -32.30 -17.85
CA LYS A 3 40.13 -30.90 -17.81
C LYS A 3 41.16 -29.86 -18.31
N SER A 4 42.45 -30.15 -18.13
CA SER A 4 43.55 -29.23 -18.49
C SER A 4 43.83 -29.17 -19.99
N ILE A 5 43.49 -30.23 -20.73
CA ILE A 5 43.71 -30.33 -22.18
C ILE A 5 42.60 -29.59 -22.95
N ILE A 6 41.36 -29.66 -22.45
CA ILE A 6 40.22 -28.88 -22.97
C ILE A 6 40.48 -27.37 -22.79
N LEU A 7 40.99 -26.97 -21.62
CA LEU A 7 41.34 -25.58 -21.35
C LEU A 7 42.46 -25.05 -22.27
N LEU A 8 43.47 -25.88 -22.57
CA LEU A 8 44.58 -25.48 -23.47
C LEU A 8 44.16 -25.36 -24.94
N LEU A 9 43.24 -26.22 -25.40
CA LEU A 9 42.70 -26.16 -26.76
C LEU A 9 41.76 -24.95 -26.95
N CYS A 10 40.99 -24.59 -25.92
CA CYS A 10 40.18 -23.36 -25.93
C CYS A 10 41.05 -22.09 -25.95
N ILE A 11 42.13 -22.03 -25.18
CA ILE A 11 43.04 -20.85 -25.14
C ILE A 11 43.74 -20.62 -26.48
N GLN A 12 44.10 -21.67 -27.23
CA GLN A 12 44.67 -21.53 -28.57
C GLN A 12 43.67 -21.03 -29.63
N TYR A 13 42.37 -21.27 -29.42
CA TYR A 13 41.31 -20.78 -30.31
C TYR A 13 40.98 -19.29 -30.05
N VAL A 14 40.96 -18.87 -28.78
CA VAL A 14 40.72 -17.47 -28.34
C VAL A 14 41.80 -16.51 -28.87
N ALA A 15 43.06 -16.95 -28.93
CA ALA A 15 44.15 -16.12 -29.47
C ALA A 15 44.01 -15.79 -30.97
N LYS A 16 43.29 -16.63 -31.74
CA LYS A 16 43.09 -16.46 -33.18
C LYS A 16 41.95 -15.50 -33.53
N ILE A 17 40.93 -15.42 -32.66
CA ILE A 17 39.75 -14.55 -32.84
C ILE A 17 40.06 -13.11 -32.42
N SER A 18 40.97 -12.89 -31.45
CA SER A 18 41.29 -11.55 -30.93
C SER A 18 41.92 -10.56 -31.93
N ARG A 19 42.34 -10.99 -33.12
CA ARG A 19 43.09 -10.13 -34.07
C ARG A 19 42.28 -9.52 -35.21
N SER A 20 40.99 -9.83 -35.41
CA SER A 20 40.35 -9.49 -36.70
C SER A 20 39.15 -8.53 -36.69
N PHE A 21 38.68 -7.97 -35.57
CA PHE A 21 37.45 -7.16 -35.63
C PHE A 21 37.55 -5.80 -34.96
N HIS A 22 38.12 -4.86 -35.71
CA HIS A 22 37.72 -3.46 -35.62
C HIS A 22 36.41 -3.27 -36.38
N TYR A 23 35.31 -2.94 -35.70
CA TYR A 23 34.23 -2.22 -36.36
C TYR A 23 33.37 -1.41 -35.39
N THR A 24 33.47 -0.08 -35.50
CA THR A 24 32.59 0.91 -34.87
C THR A 24 31.25 1.02 -35.63
N PRO A 25 30.08 1.03 -34.97
CA PRO A 25 28.81 1.28 -35.64
C PRO A 25 28.55 2.79 -35.75
N LYS A 26 28.61 3.33 -36.96
CA LYS A 26 27.84 4.52 -37.35
C LYS A 26 26.65 4.03 -38.15
N ASN A 27 25.48 4.68 -38.00
CA ASN A 27 24.29 4.49 -38.84
C ASN A 27 24.72 4.19 -40.29
N LYS A 28 24.57 2.93 -40.72
CA LYS A 28 25.02 2.50 -42.04
C LYS A 28 24.02 3.04 -43.04
N GLN A 29 24.31 4.21 -43.57
CA GLN A 29 23.64 4.68 -44.75
C GLN A 29 24.09 3.81 -45.93
N THR A 30 23.16 3.37 -46.76
CA THR A 30 23.47 2.51 -47.91
C THR A 30 23.89 3.34 -49.11
N ALA A 31 25.05 3.02 -49.69
CA ALA A 31 25.54 3.66 -50.90
C ALA A 31 24.90 3.03 -52.14
N VAL A 32 24.10 3.82 -52.86
CA VAL A 32 23.49 3.47 -54.15
C VAL A 32 24.21 4.25 -55.24
N PHE A 33 24.78 3.54 -56.21
CA PHE A 33 25.47 4.10 -57.36
C PHE A 33 24.47 4.29 -58.50
N ILE A 34 24.51 5.45 -59.13
CA ILE A 34 23.61 5.80 -60.24
C ILE A 34 24.46 6.31 -61.40
N GLU A 35 24.26 5.73 -62.58
CA GLU A 35 24.96 6.07 -63.83
C GLU A 35 23.93 6.24 -64.95
N TRP A 36 23.92 7.36 -65.67
CA TRP A 36 22.93 7.63 -66.73
C TRP A 36 23.53 8.16 -68.03
N ASP A 37 22.75 8.04 -69.10
CA ASP A 37 23.08 8.55 -70.43
C ASP A 37 22.88 10.07 -70.54
N GLU A 38 23.52 10.74 -71.49
CA GLU A 38 23.28 12.16 -71.76
C GLU A 38 21.83 12.38 -72.25
N PHE A 39 21.02 13.15 -71.51
CA PHE A 39 19.68 13.57 -71.95
C PHE A 39 19.40 15.08 -71.78
N PRO A 40 18.73 15.73 -72.76
CA PRO A 40 18.25 15.15 -74.02
C PRO A 40 19.41 14.95 -75.01
N LYS A 41 19.41 13.84 -75.77
CA LYS A 41 20.51 13.49 -76.68
C LYS A 41 20.82 14.64 -77.65
N GLY A 42 22.06 15.13 -77.64
CA GLY A 42 22.51 16.26 -78.47
C GLY A 42 22.33 17.65 -77.84
N GLY A 43 21.83 17.75 -76.60
CA GLY A 43 21.61 19.02 -75.89
C GLY A 43 22.87 19.70 -75.36
N SER A 44 23.99 18.96 -75.19
CA SER A 44 25.25 19.44 -74.58
C SER A 44 25.05 20.27 -73.30
N PRO A 45 24.51 19.65 -72.22
CA PRO A 45 24.34 20.31 -70.93
C PRO A 45 25.69 20.67 -70.29
N GLU A 46 25.71 21.69 -69.43
CA GLU A 46 26.89 22.05 -68.64
C GLU A 46 26.94 21.26 -67.32
N PHE A 47 25.77 21.06 -66.71
CA PHE A 47 25.63 20.38 -65.43
C PHE A 47 24.39 19.48 -65.40
N TYR A 48 24.47 18.44 -64.60
CA TYR A 48 23.32 17.70 -64.10
C TYR A 48 23.09 18.02 -62.63
N PHE A 49 21.84 18.26 -62.27
CA PHE A 49 21.41 18.34 -60.88
C PHE A 49 20.64 17.09 -60.53
N LEU A 50 21.12 16.37 -59.52
CA LEU A 50 20.45 15.21 -58.96
C LEU A 50 19.80 15.60 -57.63
N LYS A 51 18.49 15.43 -57.55
CA LYS A 51 17.66 15.68 -56.37
C LYS A 51 17.02 14.37 -55.96
N TYR A 52 16.91 14.12 -54.66
CA TYR A 52 16.19 12.97 -54.15
C TYR A 52 15.35 13.34 -52.92
N GLN A 53 14.19 12.71 -52.79
CA GLN A 53 13.26 12.93 -51.69
C GLN A 53 12.63 11.59 -51.28
N LEU A 54 12.29 11.44 -50.01
CA LEU A 54 11.52 10.28 -49.55
C LEU A 54 10.09 10.38 -50.09
N VAL A 55 9.54 9.27 -50.57
CA VAL A 55 8.16 9.23 -51.10
C VAL A 55 7.13 9.67 -50.03
N ASN A 56 7.42 9.41 -48.76
CA ASN A 56 6.53 9.74 -47.63
C ASN A 56 6.85 11.08 -46.93
N ASN A 57 7.87 11.83 -47.36
CA ASN A 57 8.26 13.09 -46.73
C ASN A 57 8.74 14.12 -47.77
N PHE A 58 8.01 15.22 -47.89
CA PHE A 58 8.27 16.31 -48.84
C PHE A 58 9.52 17.17 -48.49
N ALA A 59 10.25 16.84 -47.42
CA ALA A 59 11.51 17.50 -47.10
C ALA A 59 12.61 17.09 -48.10
N GLN A 60 12.90 17.96 -49.05
CA GLN A 60 13.91 17.76 -50.09
C GLN A 60 15.32 17.63 -49.46
N LYS A 61 15.97 16.47 -49.62
CA LYS A 61 17.35 16.26 -49.14
C LYS A 61 18.31 16.39 -50.33
N ASN A 62 19.19 17.40 -50.23
CA ASN A 62 20.45 17.57 -50.99
C ASN A 62 20.38 17.58 -52.53
N VAL A 63 20.96 18.64 -53.11
CA VAL A 63 21.15 18.79 -54.55
C VAL A 63 22.61 18.51 -54.88
N GLN A 64 22.91 17.42 -55.59
CA GLN A 64 24.27 17.14 -56.04
C GLN A 64 24.47 17.70 -57.46
N LYS A 65 25.44 18.63 -57.61
CA LYS A 65 25.83 19.21 -58.89
C LYS A 65 26.92 18.37 -59.54
N ILE A 66 26.69 17.89 -60.76
CA ILE A 66 27.60 16.99 -61.48
C ILE A 66 27.98 17.65 -62.81
N LEU A 67 29.27 17.70 -63.12
CA LEU A 67 29.77 18.25 -64.39
C LEU A 67 29.44 17.29 -65.54
N ALA A 68 29.00 17.83 -66.68
CA ALA A 68 28.82 17.05 -67.90
C ALA A 68 30.15 16.92 -68.66
N GLU A 69 30.80 15.75 -68.59
CA GLU A 69 32.06 15.47 -69.30
C GLU A 69 31.83 14.49 -70.48
N PRO A 70 31.95 14.92 -71.74
CA PRO A 70 31.97 13.99 -72.87
C PRO A 70 33.31 13.23 -72.92
N PRO A 71 33.36 11.91 -73.19
CA PRO A 71 32.30 10.97 -73.60
C PRO A 71 31.86 10.01 -72.46
N LYS A 72 31.96 10.41 -71.19
CA LYS A 72 31.67 9.51 -70.05
C LYS A 72 30.26 9.75 -69.51
N PHE A 73 29.59 8.66 -69.13
CA PHE A 73 28.34 8.72 -68.38
C PHE A 73 28.54 9.39 -67.01
N PRO A 74 27.71 10.37 -66.62
CA PRO A 74 27.73 10.91 -65.27
C PRO A 74 27.45 9.83 -64.22
N LYS A 75 28.22 9.86 -63.12
CA LYS A 75 28.09 8.92 -61.99
C LYS A 75 27.85 9.68 -60.70
N SER A 76 26.92 9.19 -59.89
CA SER A 76 26.70 9.69 -58.54
C SER A 76 26.57 8.58 -57.51
N ILE A 77 26.94 8.88 -56.27
CA ILE A 77 26.75 8.01 -55.12
C ILE A 77 25.70 8.66 -54.24
N LEU A 78 24.54 8.02 -54.12
CA LEU A 78 23.50 8.37 -53.18
C LEU A 78 23.66 7.58 -51.90
N THR A 79 23.39 8.26 -50.80
CA THR A 79 23.49 7.68 -49.47
C THR A 79 22.08 7.64 -48.90
N LEU A 80 21.39 6.52 -49.14
CA LEU A 80 19.97 6.34 -48.84
C LEU A 80 19.79 5.64 -47.49
N GLU A 81 18.69 5.96 -46.82
CA GLU A 81 18.24 5.23 -45.63
C GLU A 81 17.77 3.83 -46.02
N GLU A 82 18.09 2.82 -45.21
CA GLU A 82 17.78 1.41 -45.47
C GLU A 82 16.26 1.19 -45.55
N ASN A 83 15.78 0.41 -46.53
CA ASN A 83 14.38 -0.01 -46.72
C ASN A 83 13.35 1.10 -47.03
N GLU A 84 13.79 2.32 -47.34
CA GLU A 84 12.92 3.43 -47.72
C GLU A 84 12.85 3.64 -49.24
N ASP A 85 11.71 4.14 -49.72
CA ASP A 85 11.47 4.49 -51.13
C ASP A 85 11.79 5.97 -51.38
N TYR A 86 12.57 6.24 -52.43
CA TYR A 86 13.00 7.58 -52.82
C TYR A 86 12.58 7.92 -54.24
N ASP A 87 12.02 9.11 -54.43
CA ASP A 87 11.88 9.73 -55.74
C ASP A 87 13.19 10.46 -56.08
N ILE A 88 13.78 10.12 -57.22
CA ILE A 88 14.99 10.76 -57.75
C ILE A 88 14.62 11.55 -59.00
N ILE A 89 15.08 12.79 -59.05
CA ILE A 89 14.89 13.72 -60.16
C ILE A 89 16.25 14.17 -60.66
N ILE A 90 16.52 13.96 -61.96
CA ILE A 90 17.74 14.39 -62.64
C ILE A 90 17.37 15.46 -63.65
N GLN A 91 17.95 16.65 -63.49
CA GLN A 91 17.76 17.81 -64.36
C GLN A 91 19.05 18.10 -65.13
N SER A 92 18.98 18.18 -66.46
CA SER A 92 20.09 18.67 -67.27
C SER A 92 19.96 20.17 -67.49
N VAL A 93 21.04 20.92 -67.28
CA VAL A 93 21.01 22.40 -67.27
C VAL A 93 22.12 22.96 -68.16
N LYS A 94 21.77 24.00 -68.93
CA LYS A 94 22.70 24.78 -69.75
C LYS A 94 22.31 26.26 -69.67
N TYR A 95 23.28 27.14 -69.38
CA TYR A 95 23.02 28.58 -69.19
C TYR A 95 21.89 28.91 -68.18
N GLY A 96 21.71 28.08 -67.16
CA GLY A 96 20.67 28.25 -66.13
C GLY A 96 19.26 27.80 -66.52
N GLN A 97 19.04 27.29 -67.74
CA GLN A 97 17.77 26.71 -68.16
C GLN A 97 17.81 25.18 -68.09
N ILE A 98 16.71 24.57 -67.63
CA ILE A 98 16.52 23.11 -67.62
C ILE A 98 16.23 22.65 -69.04
N LEU A 99 17.11 21.83 -69.62
CA LEU A 99 16.95 21.26 -70.95
C LEU A 99 16.04 20.03 -70.95
N SER A 100 16.16 19.17 -69.93
CA SER A 100 15.30 18.00 -69.73
C SER A 100 15.30 17.59 -68.27
N GLU A 101 14.18 17.01 -67.83
CA GLU A 101 14.01 16.42 -66.52
C GLU A 101 13.58 14.95 -66.67
N LYS A 102 14.19 14.08 -65.87
CA LYS A 102 13.81 12.68 -65.72
C LYS A 102 13.62 12.37 -64.25
N SER A 103 12.53 11.69 -63.92
CA SER A 103 12.25 11.22 -62.56
C SER A 103 11.98 9.73 -62.53
N PHE A 104 12.38 9.08 -61.43
CA PHE A 104 12.16 7.67 -61.19
C PHE A 104 12.22 7.36 -59.70
N GLN A 105 11.72 6.18 -59.32
CA GLN A 105 11.76 5.69 -57.95
C GLN A 105 12.87 4.67 -57.78
N THR A 106 13.53 4.70 -56.63
CA THR A 106 14.46 3.65 -56.21
C THR A 106 14.31 3.35 -54.74
N ARG A 107 14.60 2.11 -54.37
CA ARG A 107 14.62 1.63 -52.99
C ARG A 107 16.04 1.25 -52.57
N GLY A 108 16.44 1.64 -51.37
CA GLY A 108 17.66 1.13 -50.75
C GLY A 108 17.48 -0.31 -50.24
N VAL A 109 18.27 -1.25 -50.75
CA VAL A 109 18.27 -2.66 -50.31
C VAL A 109 19.06 -2.80 -49.02
N SER A 110 18.43 -3.26 -47.94
CA SER A 110 19.16 -3.59 -46.70
C SER A 110 19.70 -5.02 -46.72
N ALA A 111 20.90 -5.21 -46.16
CA ALA A 111 21.44 -6.54 -45.90
C ALA A 111 20.54 -7.37 -44.96
N ARG A 112 19.67 -6.74 -44.16
CA ARG A 112 18.70 -7.44 -43.27
C ARG A 112 17.61 -8.19 -44.03
N ASN A 113 17.33 -7.81 -45.28
CA ASN A 113 16.30 -8.46 -46.09
C ASN A 113 16.83 -9.72 -46.81
N ILE A 114 18.12 -10.01 -46.68
CA ILE A 114 18.79 -11.14 -47.31
C ILE A 114 18.91 -12.21 -46.23
N LYS A 115 18.10 -13.26 -46.34
CA LYS A 115 18.21 -14.45 -45.49
C LYS A 115 19.37 -15.29 -45.99
N THR A 116 20.29 -15.64 -45.10
CA THR A 116 21.48 -16.43 -45.42
C THR A 116 21.48 -17.71 -44.61
N VAL A 117 21.65 -18.85 -45.27
CA VAL A 117 21.80 -20.14 -44.58
C VAL A 117 23.14 -20.73 -44.99
N ALA A 118 24.05 -20.82 -44.04
CA ALA A 118 25.37 -21.41 -44.23
C ALA A 118 25.38 -22.86 -43.76
N THR A 119 25.98 -23.72 -44.57
CA THR A 119 26.33 -25.08 -44.19
C THR A 119 27.85 -25.17 -43.95
N SER A 120 28.38 -26.37 -43.77
CA SER A 120 29.83 -26.54 -43.64
C SER A 120 30.58 -26.33 -44.96
N THR A 121 29.93 -26.47 -46.11
CA THR A 121 30.57 -26.36 -47.43
C THR A 121 29.77 -25.57 -48.47
N SER A 122 28.64 -25.00 -48.10
CA SER A 122 27.82 -24.16 -48.97
C SER A 122 27.23 -22.99 -48.23
N VAL A 123 26.87 -21.93 -48.94
CA VAL A 123 26.12 -20.80 -48.40
C VAL A 123 25.01 -20.46 -49.37
N SER A 124 23.79 -20.41 -48.87
CA SER A 124 22.63 -19.98 -49.63
C SER A 124 22.18 -18.59 -49.24
N PHE A 125 21.76 -17.83 -50.24
CA PHE A 125 21.26 -16.47 -50.15
C PHE A 125 19.83 -16.45 -50.67
N ASN A 126 18.91 -15.87 -49.91
CA ASN A 126 17.51 -15.71 -50.28
C ASN A 126 17.10 -14.26 -50.08
N TRP A 127 16.65 -13.62 -51.16
CA TRP A 127 16.19 -12.24 -51.18
C TRP A 127 14.74 -12.12 -51.65
N SER A 128 13.92 -13.15 -51.41
CA SER A 128 12.47 -13.20 -51.72
C SER A 128 11.68 -11.98 -51.27
N VAL A 129 12.07 -11.33 -50.16
CA VAL A 129 11.43 -10.12 -49.63
C VAL A 129 11.50 -8.92 -50.60
N LEU A 130 12.44 -8.94 -51.55
CA LEU A 130 12.65 -7.88 -52.56
C LEU A 130 11.87 -8.09 -53.87
N SER A 131 10.79 -8.89 -53.86
CA SER A 131 10.04 -9.37 -55.04
C SER A 131 9.68 -8.30 -56.08
N SER A 132 10.55 -8.11 -57.07
CA SER A 132 10.29 -7.41 -58.34
C SER A 132 11.06 -8.11 -59.46
N ASN A 133 10.43 -8.34 -60.62
CA ASN A 133 11.04 -8.98 -61.79
C ASN A 133 12.14 -8.13 -62.45
N ASP A 134 12.40 -6.95 -61.89
CA ASP A 134 13.17 -5.88 -62.49
C ASP A 134 14.49 -5.63 -61.76
N ILE A 135 14.92 -6.56 -60.90
CA ILE A 135 16.24 -6.51 -60.23
C ILE A 135 17.07 -7.69 -60.69
N LEU A 136 18.24 -7.38 -61.26
CA LEU A 136 19.29 -8.34 -61.57
C LEU A 136 20.29 -8.36 -60.41
N VAL A 137 20.50 -9.53 -59.83
CA VAL A 137 21.42 -9.71 -58.69
C VAL A 137 22.65 -10.44 -59.19
N SER A 138 23.84 -9.92 -58.88
CA SER A 138 25.06 -10.70 -59.04
C SER A 138 25.73 -10.94 -57.70
N ILE A 139 26.18 -12.17 -57.47
CA ILE A 139 26.93 -12.55 -56.27
C ILE A 139 28.35 -12.85 -56.70
N SER A 140 29.32 -12.35 -55.95
CA SER A 140 30.74 -12.58 -56.24
C SER A 140 31.53 -12.99 -55.01
N LEU A 141 32.50 -13.88 -55.24
CA LEU A 141 33.45 -14.39 -54.26
C LEU A 141 34.81 -14.61 -54.93
N ASN A 142 35.87 -13.98 -54.44
CA ASN A 142 37.27 -14.17 -54.90
C ASN A 142 37.45 -14.21 -56.43
N ASN A 143 36.93 -13.21 -57.14
CA ASN A 143 36.96 -13.04 -58.62
C ASN A 143 36.05 -13.96 -59.44
N SER A 144 35.32 -14.89 -58.81
CA SER A 144 34.21 -15.60 -59.45
C SER A 144 32.92 -14.82 -59.21
N SER A 145 32.10 -14.65 -60.25
CA SER A 145 30.80 -13.97 -60.15
C SER A 145 29.71 -14.76 -60.84
N GLN A 146 28.53 -14.79 -60.24
CA GLN A 146 27.33 -15.43 -60.79
C GLN A 146 26.25 -14.36 -60.90
N ILE A 147 25.55 -14.33 -62.04
CA ILE A 147 24.48 -13.39 -62.32
C ILE A 147 23.17 -14.15 -62.31
N MET A 148 22.23 -13.71 -61.49
CA MET A 148 20.90 -14.27 -61.39
C MET A 148 19.87 -13.27 -61.90
N GLN A 149 19.04 -13.76 -62.81
CA GLN A 149 17.91 -13.04 -63.36
C GLN A 149 16.65 -13.88 -63.15
N ASN A 150 15.59 -13.28 -62.59
CA ASN A 150 14.32 -13.96 -62.28
C ASN A 150 14.46 -15.13 -61.27
N VAL A 151 15.46 -15.09 -60.40
CA VAL A 151 15.63 -16.06 -59.30
C VAL A 151 15.75 -15.29 -57.99
N MET A 152 15.11 -15.80 -56.93
CA MET A 152 15.06 -15.17 -55.60
C MET A 152 15.98 -15.87 -54.57
N PHE A 153 16.75 -16.85 -55.05
CA PHE A 153 17.56 -17.75 -54.25
C PHE A 153 18.81 -18.18 -55.04
N TYR A 154 19.96 -18.27 -54.37
CA TYR A 154 21.18 -18.84 -54.93
C TYR A 154 21.99 -19.54 -53.84
N GLU A 155 22.49 -20.73 -54.15
CA GLU A 155 23.41 -21.49 -53.28
C GLU A 155 24.81 -21.49 -53.90
N TRP A 156 25.80 -21.13 -53.08
CA TRP A 156 27.22 -21.14 -53.41
C TRP A 156 27.88 -22.32 -52.72
N ASP A 157 28.27 -23.33 -53.50
CA ASP A 157 28.84 -24.59 -53.00
C ASP A 157 30.38 -24.60 -53.00
N ASP A 158 30.98 -25.75 -52.66
CA ASP A 158 32.42 -26.03 -52.67
C ASP A 158 33.28 -25.12 -51.77
N LEU A 159 32.69 -24.63 -50.67
CA LEU A 159 33.37 -23.83 -49.66
C LEU A 159 34.13 -24.72 -48.67
N LYS A 160 35.21 -24.16 -48.10
CA LYS A 160 35.98 -24.83 -47.05
C LYS A 160 35.24 -24.69 -45.71
N PRO A 161 35.14 -25.75 -44.90
CA PRO A 161 34.62 -25.68 -43.53
C PRO A 161 35.44 -24.72 -42.65
N ALA A 162 34.81 -24.16 -41.61
CA ALA A 162 35.43 -23.26 -40.64
C ALA A 162 36.22 -22.10 -41.28
N THR A 163 35.68 -21.52 -42.35
CA THR A 163 36.34 -20.45 -43.12
C THR A 163 35.41 -19.25 -43.28
N LEU A 164 35.93 -18.07 -42.95
CA LEU A 164 35.23 -16.79 -43.14
C LEU A 164 35.33 -16.36 -44.62
N TYR A 165 34.19 -16.16 -45.25
CA TYR A 165 34.04 -15.67 -46.62
C TYR A 165 33.35 -14.30 -46.63
N VAL A 166 33.69 -13.48 -47.62
CA VAL A 166 33.04 -12.18 -47.88
C VAL A 166 32.42 -12.24 -49.26
N PHE A 167 31.09 -12.28 -49.31
CA PHE A 167 30.33 -12.28 -50.55
C PHE A 167 29.89 -10.87 -50.89
N THR A 168 30.19 -10.41 -52.10
CA THR A 168 29.72 -9.11 -52.59
C THR A 168 28.51 -9.33 -53.47
N LEU A 169 27.35 -8.87 -53.00
CA LEU A 169 26.09 -8.89 -53.73
C LEU A 169 25.86 -7.53 -54.37
N GLU A 170 25.66 -7.52 -55.68
CA GLU A 170 25.41 -6.32 -56.48
C GLU A 170 23.99 -6.40 -57.06
N PHE A 171 23.13 -5.48 -56.63
CA PHE A 171 21.74 -5.35 -57.05
C PHE A 171 21.64 -4.28 -58.13
N LYS A 172 21.20 -4.66 -59.33
CA LYS A 172 20.99 -3.77 -60.47
C LYS A 172 19.50 -3.65 -60.79
N GLN A 173 18.93 -2.46 -60.70
CA GLN A 173 17.53 -2.21 -61.09
C GLN A 173 17.46 -1.97 -62.62
N LEU A 174 16.59 -2.69 -63.30
CA LEU A 174 16.47 -2.77 -64.78
C LEU A 174 15.37 -1.86 -65.36
N HIS A 175 14.74 -1.03 -64.54
CA HIS A 175 13.48 -0.36 -64.89
C HIS A 175 13.58 0.78 -65.93
N LEU A 176 14.78 1.19 -66.39
CA LEU A 176 14.93 2.42 -67.15
C LEU A 176 16.05 2.34 -68.21
N ASP A 177 15.69 2.49 -69.49
CA ASP A 177 16.62 2.37 -70.64
C ASP A 177 17.77 3.39 -70.66
N PHE A 178 17.67 4.46 -69.86
CA PHE A 178 18.63 5.58 -69.84
C PHE A 178 19.46 5.67 -68.55
N ILE A 179 19.24 4.78 -67.57
CA ILE A 179 19.92 4.83 -66.27
C ILE A 179 20.16 3.44 -65.68
N ASN A 180 21.38 3.24 -65.18
CA ASN A 180 21.81 2.08 -64.42
C ASN A 180 21.86 2.45 -62.93
N ILE A 181 21.04 1.79 -62.12
CA ILE A 181 21.06 1.92 -60.66
C ILE A 181 21.67 0.65 -60.09
N LEU A 182 22.67 0.81 -59.24
CA LEU A 182 23.50 -0.27 -58.73
C LEU A 182 23.71 -0.11 -57.23
N GLN A 183 23.54 -1.18 -56.46
CA GLN A 183 23.85 -1.19 -55.04
C GLN A 183 24.70 -2.40 -54.69
N ARG A 184 25.79 -2.18 -53.92
CA ARG A 184 26.68 -3.25 -53.46
C ARG A 184 26.54 -3.49 -51.97
N LEU A 185 26.44 -4.76 -51.58
CA LEU A 185 26.36 -5.22 -50.20
C LEU A 185 27.39 -6.33 -49.97
N ASP A 186 28.29 -6.10 -49.01
CA ASP A 186 29.24 -7.12 -48.57
C ASP A 186 28.68 -7.88 -47.37
N ILE A 187 28.52 -9.20 -47.52
CA ILE A 187 28.01 -10.10 -46.48
C ILE A 187 29.16 -11.03 -46.04
N GLN A 188 29.53 -10.95 -44.77
CA GLN A 188 30.53 -11.82 -44.17
C GLN A 188 29.86 -13.05 -43.56
N ILE A 189 30.29 -14.24 -43.96
CA ILE A 189 29.68 -15.52 -43.53
C ILE A 189 30.80 -16.51 -43.23
N GLU A 190 30.72 -17.19 -42.09
CA GLU A 190 31.62 -18.27 -41.72
C GLU A 190 30.90 -19.61 -41.89
N THR A 191 31.55 -20.56 -42.58
CA THR A 191 31.01 -21.91 -42.80
C THR A 191 31.12 -22.77 -41.54
N GLY A 192 30.18 -23.72 -41.39
CA GLY A 192 30.15 -24.66 -40.28
C GLY A 192 31.41 -25.52 -40.14
N SER A 193 31.61 -26.10 -38.96
CA SER A 193 32.75 -26.97 -38.66
C SER A 193 32.31 -28.32 -38.12
N CYS A 194 32.93 -29.40 -38.60
CA CYS A 194 32.72 -30.73 -38.06
C CYS A 194 33.71 -31.02 -36.93
N SER A 195 33.35 -31.99 -36.08
CA SER A 195 34.25 -32.55 -35.06
C SER A 195 35.58 -33.00 -35.67
N GLN A 196 36.64 -32.96 -34.88
CA GLN A 196 37.98 -33.32 -35.36
C GLN A 196 38.00 -34.74 -35.98
N GLY A 197 38.50 -34.84 -37.22
CA GLY A 197 38.60 -36.10 -37.96
C GLY A 197 37.36 -36.48 -38.77
N TRP A 198 36.32 -35.64 -38.77
CA TRP A 198 35.16 -35.73 -39.65
C TRP A 198 35.33 -34.79 -40.84
N VAL A 199 34.77 -35.16 -41.99
CA VAL A 199 34.77 -34.38 -43.22
C VAL A 199 33.37 -33.89 -43.49
N ALA A 200 33.23 -32.61 -43.79
CA ALA A 200 31.94 -31.99 -43.98
C ALA A 200 31.48 -32.07 -45.45
N LEU A 201 30.19 -32.28 -45.66
CA LEU A 201 29.48 -31.98 -46.89
C LEU A 201 28.13 -31.38 -46.49
N LYS A 202 27.86 -30.17 -46.95
CA LYS A 202 26.66 -29.40 -46.61
C LYS A 202 26.43 -29.41 -45.09
N ASN A 203 25.28 -29.88 -44.63
CA ASN A 203 24.93 -29.89 -43.20
C ASN A 203 25.35 -31.19 -42.48
N SER A 204 25.95 -32.13 -43.20
CA SER A 204 26.34 -33.44 -42.68
C SER A 204 27.85 -33.55 -42.52
N CYS A 205 28.25 -34.32 -41.51
CA CYS A 205 29.62 -34.62 -41.18
C CYS A 205 29.83 -36.13 -41.29
N TYR A 206 30.86 -36.54 -42.04
CA TYR A 206 31.14 -37.94 -42.36
C TYR A 206 32.48 -38.39 -41.81
N ARG A 207 32.56 -39.62 -41.34
CA ARG A 207 33.82 -40.21 -40.90
C ARG A 207 33.89 -41.69 -41.21
N ILE A 208 34.95 -42.06 -41.91
CA ILE A 208 35.31 -43.47 -42.14
C ILE A 208 36.02 -44.00 -40.89
N SER A 209 35.47 -45.05 -40.30
CA SER A 209 36.14 -45.81 -39.24
C SER A 209 37.11 -46.82 -39.83
N LYS A 210 38.31 -46.90 -39.25
CA LYS A 210 39.33 -47.90 -39.63
C LYS A 210 39.08 -49.25 -38.98
N GLU A 211 38.23 -49.31 -37.96
CA GLU A 211 37.89 -50.56 -37.28
C GLU A 211 36.83 -51.33 -38.07
N SER A 212 36.97 -52.66 -38.11
CA SER A 212 35.98 -53.53 -38.74
C SER A 212 35.02 -54.09 -37.70
N LYS A 213 33.71 -53.91 -37.90
CA LYS A 213 32.66 -54.38 -36.99
C LYS A 213 31.48 -54.99 -37.78
N PRO A 214 30.71 -55.91 -37.18
CA PRO A 214 29.39 -56.31 -37.70
C PRO A 214 28.47 -55.11 -37.84
N TRP A 215 27.51 -55.14 -38.77
CA TRP A 215 26.67 -53.98 -39.11
C TRP A 215 25.95 -53.37 -37.91
N ASN A 216 25.30 -54.20 -37.07
CA ASN A 216 24.58 -53.74 -35.88
C ASN A 216 25.49 -53.08 -34.84
N ILE A 217 26.71 -53.61 -34.66
CA ILE A 217 27.71 -53.04 -33.78
C ILE A 217 28.27 -51.75 -34.37
N ALA A 218 28.52 -51.70 -35.68
CA ALA A 218 28.95 -50.48 -36.37
C ALA A 218 27.93 -49.34 -36.20
N GLN A 219 26.63 -49.63 -36.35
CA GLN A 219 25.54 -48.69 -36.11
C GLN A 219 25.52 -48.18 -34.66
N GLN A 220 25.71 -49.06 -33.68
CA GLN A 220 25.82 -48.67 -32.27
C GLN A 220 27.08 -47.83 -31.99
N TYR A 221 28.21 -48.13 -32.63
CA TYR A 221 29.46 -47.38 -32.47
C TYR A 221 29.41 -45.99 -33.09
N CYS A 222 28.69 -45.81 -34.21
CA CYS A 222 28.38 -44.47 -34.71
C CYS A 222 27.60 -43.69 -33.65
N LYS A 223 26.52 -44.27 -33.09
CA LYS A 223 25.70 -43.66 -32.02
C LYS A 223 26.48 -43.40 -30.72
N LEU A 224 27.44 -44.25 -30.39
CA LEU A 224 28.33 -44.03 -29.23
C LEU A 224 29.32 -42.91 -29.50
N SER A 225 29.77 -42.72 -30.74
CA SER A 225 30.72 -41.68 -31.12
C SER A 225 30.11 -40.29 -31.02
N LEU A 226 28.84 -40.15 -31.39
CA LEU A 226 27.97 -38.96 -31.26
C LEU A 226 26.52 -39.52 -31.24
N SER A 227 25.66 -39.06 -30.34
CA SER A 227 24.31 -39.62 -30.20
C SER A 227 23.43 -39.49 -31.44
N SER A 228 23.63 -38.42 -32.21
CA SER A 228 23.01 -38.20 -33.52
C SER A 228 23.70 -38.93 -34.67
N ALA A 229 24.87 -39.54 -34.45
CA ALA A 229 25.59 -40.22 -35.51
C ALA A 229 25.05 -41.64 -35.76
N HIS A 230 24.95 -42.00 -37.02
CA HIS A 230 24.54 -43.31 -37.49
C HIS A 230 25.41 -43.73 -38.68
N LEU A 231 25.24 -44.95 -39.17
CA LEU A 231 25.82 -45.36 -40.45
C LEU A 231 25.26 -44.46 -41.56
N VAL A 232 26.11 -44.10 -42.52
CA VAL A 232 25.75 -43.12 -43.56
C VAL A 232 24.48 -43.51 -44.32
N ASP A 233 23.59 -42.55 -44.49
CA ASP A 233 22.35 -42.70 -45.24
C ASP A 233 22.44 -41.86 -46.52
N ILE A 234 22.72 -42.48 -47.67
CA ILE A 234 23.01 -41.76 -48.91
C ILE A 234 21.70 -41.37 -49.62
N LYS A 235 21.24 -40.14 -49.39
CA LYS A 235 19.90 -39.68 -49.79
C LYS A 235 19.84 -39.04 -51.17
N ASN A 236 20.95 -38.48 -51.66
CA ASN A 236 20.97 -37.76 -52.93
C ASN A 236 22.23 -38.03 -53.77
N GLU A 237 22.17 -37.69 -55.06
CA GLU A 237 23.26 -37.94 -56.02
C GLU A 237 24.55 -37.16 -55.70
N GLU A 238 24.45 -36.02 -55.04
CA GLU A 238 25.61 -35.20 -54.65
C GLU A 238 26.38 -35.85 -53.50
N GLU A 239 25.66 -36.24 -52.46
CA GLU A 239 26.16 -37.02 -51.33
C GLU A 239 26.77 -38.34 -51.81
N LYS A 240 26.11 -39.04 -52.73
CA LYS A 240 26.65 -40.25 -53.37
C LYS A 240 28.02 -40.00 -54.00
N LYS A 241 28.15 -38.95 -54.82
CA LYS A 241 29.43 -38.59 -55.47
C LYS A 241 30.49 -38.24 -54.44
N PHE A 242 30.12 -37.49 -53.40
CA PHE A 242 31.03 -37.13 -52.31
C PHE A 242 31.53 -38.36 -51.56
N VAL A 243 30.63 -39.24 -51.10
CA VAL A 243 31.00 -40.47 -50.39
C VAL A 243 31.90 -41.35 -51.26
N PHE A 244 31.58 -41.53 -52.54
CA PHE A 244 32.40 -42.34 -53.44
C PHE A 244 33.80 -41.72 -53.68
N SER A 245 33.88 -40.39 -53.79
CA SER A 245 35.16 -39.68 -53.85
C SER A 245 35.95 -39.84 -52.56
N HIS A 246 35.28 -39.70 -51.42
CA HIS A 246 35.89 -39.80 -50.09
C HIS A 246 36.46 -41.21 -49.83
N LEU A 247 35.70 -42.26 -50.14
CA LEU A 247 36.15 -43.65 -50.04
C LEU A 247 37.36 -43.94 -50.93
N ARG A 248 37.35 -43.46 -52.19
CA ARG A 248 38.50 -43.58 -53.10
C ARG A 248 39.73 -42.88 -52.57
N SER A 249 39.58 -41.67 -52.04
CA SER A 249 40.71 -40.91 -51.45
C SER A 249 41.37 -41.64 -50.28
N LYS A 250 40.65 -42.57 -49.64
CA LYS A 250 41.13 -43.41 -48.54
C LYS A 250 41.45 -44.85 -48.95
N ASN A 251 41.41 -45.18 -50.25
CA ASN A 251 41.59 -46.52 -50.80
C ASN A 251 40.64 -47.57 -50.18
N GLN A 252 39.40 -47.17 -49.86
CA GLN A 252 38.41 -48.06 -49.26
C GLN A 252 37.64 -48.83 -50.33
N ILE A 253 37.79 -50.16 -50.35
CA ILE A 253 37.21 -51.04 -51.39
C ILE A 253 35.78 -51.48 -51.04
N ILE A 254 35.52 -51.77 -49.77
CA ILE A 254 34.26 -52.29 -49.24
C ILE A 254 33.95 -51.63 -47.90
N ILE A 255 32.71 -51.20 -47.67
CA ILE A 255 32.34 -50.52 -46.42
C ILE A 255 30.87 -50.74 -46.07
N TRP A 256 30.56 -50.77 -44.78
CA TRP A 256 29.18 -50.71 -44.29
C TRP A 256 28.60 -49.31 -44.43
N THR A 257 27.37 -49.24 -44.94
CA THR A 257 26.49 -48.06 -44.95
C THR A 257 25.20 -48.37 -44.18
N GLY A 258 24.30 -47.40 -44.07
CA GLY A 258 23.03 -47.57 -43.39
C GLY A 258 21.97 -48.39 -44.15
N LEU A 259 22.25 -48.81 -45.38
CA LEU A 259 21.26 -49.47 -46.23
C LEU A 259 20.95 -50.89 -45.75
N ASN A 260 19.67 -51.19 -45.59
CA ASN A 260 19.18 -52.46 -45.06
C ASN A 260 17.74 -52.76 -45.53
N ASP A 261 17.28 -54.00 -45.41
CA ASP A 261 15.87 -54.39 -45.64
C ASP A 261 15.24 -55.15 -44.45
N PHE A 262 15.74 -54.90 -43.23
CA PHE A 262 15.24 -55.49 -41.98
C PHE A 262 13.72 -55.37 -41.78
N LYS A 263 13.10 -54.29 -42.27
CA LYS A 263 11.65 -54.06 -42.10
C LYS A 263 10.82 -54.97 -43.00
N LYS A 264 11.31 -55.25 -44.21
CA LYS A 264 10.61 -56.04 -45.23
C LYS A 264 11.61 -56.46 -46.31
N GLU A 265 11.81 -57.78 -46.43
CA GLU A 265 12.65 -58.41 -47.46
C GLU A 265 12.43 -57.79 -48.85
N GLY A 266 13.52 -57.37 -49.49
CA GLY A 266 13.52 -56.77 -50.82
C GLY A 266 13.03 -55.32 -50.87
N HIS A 267 12.68 -54.71 -49.74
CA HIS A 267 12.35 -53.30 -49.62
C HIS A 267 13.44 -52.54 -48.86
N LEU A 268 14.38 -51.99 -49.62
CA LEU A 268 15.53 -51.27 -49.09
C LEU A 268 15.13 -49.98 -48.37
N THR A 269 15.66 -49.81 -47.17
CA THR A 269 15.48 -48.64 -46.31
C THR A 269 16.81 -48.23 -45.68
N TRP A 270 16.94 -46.95 -45.39
CA TRP A 270 18.08 -46.37 -44.67
C TRP A 270 17.92 -46.50 -43.15
N THR A 271 18.94 -46.13 -42.37
CA THR A 271 18.85 -46.27 -40.90
C THR A 271 17.88 -45.30 -40.24
N ASP A 272 17.62 -44.16 -40.88
CA ASP A 272 16.55 -43.22 -40.52
C ASP A 272 15.14 -43.69 -40.93
N GLY A 273 15.05 -44.79 -41.71
CA GLY A 273 13.81 -45.38 -42.17
C GLY A 273 13.26 -44.84 -43.49
N SER A 274 13.97 -43.92 -44.16
CA SER A 274 13.64 -43.46 -45.51
C SER A 274 13.83 -44.56 -46.57
N SER A 275 13.12 -44.46 -47.69
CA SER A 275 13.23 -45.41 -48.81
C SER A 275 14.49 -45.19 -49.62
N PHE A 276 14.99 -46.25 -50.24
CA PHE A 276 16.08 -46.16 -51.19
C PHE A 276 15.56 -45.67 -52.55
N ASP A 277 15.81 -44.40 -52.88
CA ASP A 277 15.27 -43.75 -54.09
C ASP A 277 16.32 -43.57 -55.23
N LEU A 278 17.51 -44.19 -55.10
CA LEU A 278 18.56 -44.15 -56.12
C LEU A 278 18.32 -45.23 -57.22
N LYS A 279 18.93 -45.05 -58.40
CA LYS A 279 18.65 -45.88 -59.60
C LYS A 279 18.83 -47.40 -59.34
N GLU A 280 17.82 -48.20 -59.67
CA GLU A 280 17.80 -49.67 -59.48
C GLU A 280 18.98 -50.43 -60.13
N ASN A 281 19.59 -49.90 -61.20
CA ASN A 281 20.74 -50.51 -61.89
C ASN A 281 22.05 -50.52 -61.05
N GLU A 282 22.02 -49.97 -59.84
CA GLU A 282 23.18 -49.84 -58.95
C GLU A 282 23.17 -50.87 -57.80
N ILE A 283 22.17 -51.75 -57.75
CA ILE A 283 22.09 -52.88 -56.83
C ILE A 283 22.47 -54.16 -57.57
N LEU A 284 23.53 -54.83 -57.11
CA LEU A 284 23.91 -56.17 -57.58
C LEU A 284 23.31 -57.22 -56.64
N SER A 285 22.15 -57.76 -57.03
CA SER A 285 21.50 -58.86 -56.33
C SER A 285 22.10 -60.20 -56.77
N PHE A 286 22.85 -60.86 -55.89
CA PHE A 286 23.28 -62.24 -56.12
C PHE A 286 22.15 -63.21 -55.73
N PRO A 287 21.64 -64.07 -56.65
CA PRO A 287 20.50 -64.94 -56.38
C PRO A 287 20.79 -66.14 -55.45
N LEU A 288 21.97 -66.19 -54.81
CA LEU A 288 22.49 -67.36 -54.08
C LEU A 288 22.65 -67.14 -52.57
N LEU A 289 22.25 -65.98 -52.04
CA LEU A 289 22.42 -65.65 -50.62
C LEU A 289 21.15 -65.93 -49.82
N PRO A 290 21.25 -66.45 -48.58
CA PRO A 290 20.10 -66.78 -47.75
C PRO A 290 19.42 -65.50 -47.21
N LYS A 291 18.14 -65.34 -47.56
CA LYS A 291 17.31 -64.13 -47.31
C LYS A 291 17.52 -63.50 -45.93
N ASN A 292 17.29 -64.24 -44.85
CA ASN A 292 17.35 -63.72 -43.46
C ASN A 292 18.75 -63.39 -42.89
N GLU A 293 19.85 -63.72 -43.58
CA GLU A 293 21.21 -63.43 -43.08
C GLU A 293 21.90 -62.30 -43.86
N THR A 294 21.23 -61.78 -44.90
CA THR A 294 21.77 -60.77 -45.82
C THR A 294 20.96 -59.48 -45.86
N ASP A 295 20.33 -59.15 -44.74
CA ASP A 295 19.50 -57.93 -44.61
C ASP A 295 20.32 -56.62 -44.67
N CYS A 296 21.66 -56.72 -44.77
CA CYS A 296 22.60 -55.61 -44.72
C CYS A 296 23.27 -55.42 -46.09
N TYR A 297 23.39 -54.16 -46.52
CA TYR A 297 23.99 -53.85 -47.81
C TYR A 297 25.34 -53.17 -47.61
N ILE A 298 26.36 -53.69 -48.30
CA ILE A 298 27.67 -53.05 -48.38
C ILE A 298 27.72 -52.13 -49.59
N LEU A 299 28.59 -51.14 -49.52
CA LEU A 299 29.01 -50.37 -50.67
C LEU A 299 30.38 -50.90 -51.12
N GLN A 300 30.43 -51.46 -52.34
CA GLN A 300 31.62 -52.12 -52.88
C GLN A 300 32.12 -51.45 -54.16
N GLN A 301 33.43 -51.29 -54.28
CA GLN A 301 34.08 -50.72 -55.47
C GLN A 301 34.01 -51.69 -56.65
N ASN A 302 33.63 -51.18 -57.82
CA ASN A 302 33.63 -51.94 -59.07
C ASN A 302 35.07 -52.26 -59.52
N SER A 303 35.34 -53.52 -59.88
CA SER A 303 36.65 -53.99 -60.36
C SER A 303 36.99 -53.48 -61.76
N THR A 304 36.01 -53.06 -62.57
CA THR A 304 36.19 -52.58 -63.94
C THR A 304 35.92 -51.08 -64.13
N GLY A 305 35.53 -50.36 -63.06
CA GLY A 305 35.13 -48.96 -63.14
C GLY A 305 35.44 -48.15 -61.89
N SER A 306 35.25 -46.83 -61.96
CA SER A 306 35.55 -45.89 -60.88
C SER A 306 34.43 -45.73 -59.83
N ASN A 307 33.35 -46.53 -59.95
CA ASN A 307 32.11 -46.36 -59.20
C ASN A 307 31.93 -47.49 -58.18
N TYR A 308 31.11 -47.23 -57.16
CA TYR A 308 30.67 -48.24 -56.20
C TYR A 308 29.26 -48.72 -56.54
N PHE A 309 28.90 -49.90 -56.07
CA PHE A 309 27.57 -50.47 -56.17
C PHE A 309 27.14 -51.04 -54.81
N PHE A 310 25.84 -51.12 -54.58
CA PHE A 310 25.30 -51.75 -53.38
C PHE A 310 25.11 -53.24 -53.64
N THR A 311 25.46 -54.07 -52.67
CA THR A 311 25.18 -55.51 -52.75
C THR A 311 24.85 -56.05 -51.36
N GLY A 312 23.90 -56.98 -51.30
CA GLY A 312 23.52 -57.64 -50.06
C GLY A 312 24.68 -58.48 -49.53
N PHE A 313 24.90 -58.44 -48.22
CA PHE A 313 26.05 -59.06 -47.59
C PHE A 313 25.73 -59.54 -46.18
N PHE A 314 26.52 -60.49 -45.69
CA PHE A 314 26.31 -61.07 -44.36
C PHE A 314 26.55 -60.03 -43.26
N CYS A 315 25.47 -59.66 -42.55
CA CYS A 315 25.48 -58.62 -41.51
C CYS A 315 26.52 -58.83 -40.40
N TYR A 316 26.87 -60.09 -40.11
CA TYR A 316 27.82 -60.46 -39.06
C TYR A 316 29.28 -60.28 -39.45
N ILE A 317 29.58 -60.05 -40.74
CA ILE A 317 30.97 -59.90 -41.20
C ILE A 317 31.54 -58.56 -40.69
N PRO A 318 32.69 -58.58 -40.00
CA PRO A 318 33.35 -57.35 -39.60
C PRO A 318 33.89 -56.61 -40.82
N LEU A 319 33.34 -55.44 -41.13
CA LEU A 319 33.84 -54.55 -42.18
C LEU A 319 34.06 -53.13 -41.64
N PRO A 320 34.95 -52.34 -42.26
CA PRO A 320 35.00 -50.90 -42.05
C PRO A 320 33.61 -50.29 -42.28
N TYR A 321 33.34 -49.17 -41.63
CA TYR A 321 32.03 -48.50 -41.68
C TYR A 321 32.21 -46.99 -41.74
N ILE A 322 31.25 -46.30 -42.34
CA ILE A 322 31.22 -44.84 -42.42
C ILE A 322 30.05 -44.33 -41.59
N CYS A 323 30.34 -43.43 -40.68
CA CYS A 323 29.34 -42.74 -39.88
C CYS A 323 29.03 -41.37 -40.50
N GLU A 324 27.81 -40.92 -40.27
CA GLU A 324 27.29 -39.60 -40.60
C GLU A 324 26.57 -39.01 -39.38
N TYR A 325 26.61 -37.69 -39.22
CA TYR A 325 25.67 -36.94 -38.38
C TYR A 325 25.37 -35.57 -38.98
N GLU A 326 24.20 -35.02 -38.69
CA GLU A 326 23.81 -33.67 -39.07
C GLU A 326 24.20 -32.64 -37.99
N CYS A 327 24.68 -31.46 -38.41
CA CYS A 327 24.95 -30.35 -37.49
C CYS A 327 23.62 -29.75 -36.97
N PRO A 328 23.56 -29.35 -35.68
CA PRO A 328 22.34 -28.79 -35.11
C PRO A 328 22.02 -27.44 -35.75
N LEU A 329 20.71 -27.21 -35.99
CA LEU A 329 20.22 -25.96 -36.54
C LEU A 329 20.33 -24.82 -35.53
N SER A 330 20.68 -23.62 -35.98
CA SER A 330 20.76 -22.45 -35.10
C SER A 330 19.39 -22.01 -34.58
N PRO A 331 19.32 -21.47 -33.35
CA PRO A 331 18.08 -20.93 -32.80
C PRO A 331 17.60 -19.72 -33.62
N GLN A 332 16.29 -19.58 -33.80
CA GLN A 332 15.73 -18.55 -34.67
C GLN A 332 15.20 -17.35 -33.87
N ASN A 333 15.08 -16.19 -34.53
CA ASN A 333 14.41 -14.99 -34.00
C ASN A 333 14.91 -14.51 -32.61
N GLY A 334 16.22 -14.57 -32.36
CA GLY A 334 16.81 -14.07 -31.13
C GLY A 334 16.60 -12.56 -30.93
N THR A 335 15.96 -12.16 -29.83
CA THR A 335 15.65 -10.75 -29.50
C THR A 335 15.94 -10.42 -28.03
N VAL A 336 16.21 -9.14 -27.78
CA VAL A 336 16.30 -8.57 -26.43
C VAL A 336 14.90 -8.16 -26.00
N THR A 337 14.42 -8.69 -24.87
CA THR A 337 13.08 -8.38 -24.38
C THR A 337 13.06 -7.11 -23.55
N TYR A 338 13.96 -6.98 -22.57
CA TYR A 338 14.21 -5.76 -21.81
C TYR A 338 15.62 -5.77 -21.22
N VAL A 339 16.06 -4.62 -20.73
CA VAL A 339 17.43 -4.43 -20.24
C VAL A 339 17.40 -3.70 -18.91
N THR A 340 18.19 -4.16 -17.95
CA THR A 340 18.42 -3.48 -16.67
C THR A 340 19.85 -2.90 -16.65
N PRO A 341 20.24 -2.13 -15.62
CA PRO A 341 21.61 -1.61 -15.55
C PRO A 341 22.70 -2.68 -15.50
N THR A 342 22.39 -3.90 -15.03
CA THR A 342 23.36 -4.99 -14.86
C THR A 342 23.00 -6.26 -15.61
N GLU A 343 21.82 -6.30 -16.25
CA GLU A 343 21.31 -7.53 -16.86
C GLU A 343 20.67 -7.30 -18.23
N ILE A 344 20.79 -8.30 -19.09
CA ILE A 344 20.13 -8.36 -20.40
C ILE A 344 19.25 -9.61 -20.45
N PHE A 345 17.98 -9.43 -20.79
CA PHE A 345 17.03 -10.52 -20.97
C PHE A 345 16.89 -10.86 -22.44
N LEU A 346 17.09 -12.14 -22.77
CA LEU A 346 17.05 -12.66 -24.13
C LEU A 346 15.95 -13.69 -24.30
N HIS A 347 15.37 -13.70 -25.49
CA HIS A 347 14.40 -14.71 -25.92
C HIS A 347 14.65 -15.11 -27.38
N TRP A 348 14.40 -16.38 -27.70
CA TRP A 348 14.53 -16.94 -29.05
C TRP A 348 13.52 -18.06 -29.30
N ASP A 349 13.42 -18.51 -30.53
CA ASP A 349 12.63 -19.67 -30.95
C ASP A 349 13.52 -20.92 -31.04
N ALA A 350 12.98 -22.06 -30.61
CA ALA A 350 13.69 -23.33 -30.70
C ALA A 350 13.81 -23.81 -32.16
N PRO A 351 14.96 -24.39 -32.56
CA PRO A 351 15.11 -24.95 -33.90
C PRO A 351 14.32 -26.26 -34.08
N ASP A 352 13.65 -26.41 -35.23
CA ASP A 352 12.80 -27.55 -35.60
C ASP A 352 13.51 -28.41 -36.69
N PRO A 353 13.71 -29.75 -36.53
CA PRO A 353 13.41 -30.61 -35.39
C PRO A 353 14.64 -30.95 -34.50
N VAL A 354 14.63 -30.46 -33.26
CA VAL A 354 14.96 -31.08 -31.95
C VAL A 354 16.28 -31.88 -31.73
N SER A 355 17.21 -32.03 -32.67
CA SER A 355 18.48 -32.74 -32.42
C SER A 355 19.62 -31.84 -31.88
N PHE A 356 19.48 -31.34 -30.65
CA PHE A 356 20.54 -30.66 -29.90
C PHE A 356 20.33 -30.83 -28.38
N ASP A 357 21.41 -30.68 -27.61
CA ASP A 357 21.50 -30.94 -26.17
C ASP A 357 21.17 -29.69 -25.34
N HIS A 358 21.91 -28.59 -25.55
CA HIS A 358 21.72 -27.31 -24.85
C HIS A 358 21.99 -26.12 -25.76
N TYR A 359 21.71 -24.90 -25.29
CA TYR A 359 22.10 -23.66 -25.96
C TYR A 359 23.34 -23.05 -25.29
N LEU A 360 24.16 -22.39 -26.10
CA LEU A 360 25.31 -21.62 -25.66
C LEU A 360 25.12 -20.16 -26.07
N VAL A 361 25.15 -19.27 -25.09
CA VAL A 361 25.10 -17.82 -25.28
C VAL A 361 26.48 -17.23 -24.99
N VAL A 362 27.09 -16.57 -25.97
CA VAL A 362 28.39 -15.91 -25.81
C VAL A 362 28.18 -14.39 -25.81
N ILE A 363 28.56 -13.73 -24.72
CA ILE A 363 28.44 -12.28 -24.55
C ILE A 363 29.81 -11.65 -24.71
N LEU A 364 29.97 -10.79 -25.70
CA LEU A 364 31.19 -10.05 -25.98
C LEU A 364 31.04 -8.58 -25.57
N ASP A 365 31.91 -8.12 -24.66
CA ASP A 365 32.10 -6.70 -24.38
C ASP A 365 32.68 -6.03 -25.64
N ALA A 366 31.89 -5.15 -26.27
CA ALA A 366 32.24 -4.56 -27.56
C ALA A 366 33.48 -3.64 -27.50
N GLU A 367 33.81 -3.14 -26.31
CA GLU A 367 34.93 -2.22 -26.11
C GLU A 367 36.21 -2.95 -25.70
N ASN A 368 36.09 -3.95 -24.82
CA ASN A 368 37.24 -4.64 -24.22
C ASN A 368 37.55 -6.00 -24.86
N ALA A 369 36.70 -6.46 -25.80
CA ALA A 369 36.80 -7.75 -26.46
C ALA A 369 36.88 -8.96 -25.49
N LYS A 370 36.35 -8.80 -24.27
CA LYS A 370 36.23 -9.89 -23.29
C LYS A 370 34.92 -10.61 -23.52
N SER A 371 34.97 -11.93 -23.68
CA SER A 371 33.77 -12.76 -23.83
C SER A 371 33.45 -13.55 -22.56
N GLU A 372 32.16 -13.74 -22.30
CA GLU A 372 31.62 -14.61 -21.25
C GLU A 372 30.60 -15.57 -21.85
N GLU A 373 30.49 -16.77 -21.28
CA GLU A 373 29.66 -17.87 -21.81
C GLU A 373 28.57 -18.24 -20.80
N VAL A 374 27.33 -18.39 -21.29
CA VAL A 374 26.17 -18.79 -20.51
C VAL A 374 25.54 -20.01 -21.17
N PHE A 375 25.45 -21.10 -20.41
CA PHE A 375 24.82 -22.35 -20.84
C PHE A 375 23.34 -22.35 -20.47
N VAL A 376 22.48 -22.75 -21.40
CA VAL A 376 21.03 -22.78 -21.19
C VAL A 376 20.48 -24.15 -21.58
N GLU A 377 19.90 -24.86 -20.61
CA GLU A 377 19.36 -26.20 -20.82
C GLU A 377 18.07 -26.18 -21.67
N LYS A 378 17.89 -27.20 -22.50
CA LYS A 378 16.63 -27.45 -23.21
C LYS A 378 15.57 -27.93 -22.19
N PRO A 379 14.33 -27.40 -22.19
CA PRO A 379 13.62 -26.70 -23.27
C PRO A 379 13.62 -25.17 -23.19
N ASN A 380 14.48 -24.54 -22.38
CA ASN A 380 14.40 -23.10 -22.14
C ASN A 380 14.83 -22.31 -23.37
N THR A 381 13.96 -21.43 -23.85
CA THR A 381 14.24 -20.53 -24.98
C THR A 381 14.39 -19.05 -24.56
N SER A 382 14.79 -18.84 -23.30
CA SER A 382 15.09 -17.52 -22.76
C SER A 382 16.18 -17.63 -21.70
N THR A 383 16.95 -16.56 -21.51
CA THR A 383 17.94 -16.47 -20.44
C THR A 383 18.15 -15.03 -19.99
N THR A 384 18.67 -14.90 -18.77
CA THR A 384 19.07 -13.62 -18.18
C THR A 384 20.58 -13.61 -18.05
N ILE A 385 21.22 -12.62 -18.65
CA ILE A 385 22.66 -12.41 -18.55
C ILE A 385 22.89 -11.38 -17.45
N GLY A 386 23.52 -11.77 -16.35
CA GLY A 386 23.81 -10.87 -15.22
C GLY A 386 25.27 -10.42 -15.14
N ASN A 387 25.57 -9.59 -14.12
CA ASN A 387 26.91 -9.06 -13.82
C ASN A 387 27.55 -8.20 -14.92
N LEU A 388 26.72 -7.53 -15.71
CA LEU A 388 27.16 -6.64 -16.78
C LEU A 388 27.50 -5.24 -16.24
N LYS A 389 28.38 -4.53 -16.96
CA LYS A 389 28.71 -3.13 -16.69
C LYS A 389 27.53 -2.24 -17.09
N PHE A 390 27.40 -1.12 -16.39
CA PHE A 390 26.34 -0.13 -16.62
C PHE A 390 26.58 0.66 -17.91
N PHE A 391 25.50 1.00 -18.61
CA PHE A 391 25.52 1.80 -19.84
C PHE A 391 26.60 1.36 -20.84
N HIS A 392 26.75 0.04 -21.01
CA HIS A 392 27.86 -0.57 -21.75
C HIS A 392 27.33 -1.41 -22.92
N HIS A 393 28.07 -1.40 -24.04
CA HIS A 393 27.66 -2.06 -25.27
C HIS A 393 28.14 -3.52 -25.33
N TYR A 394 27.20 -4.44 -25.55
CA TYR A 394 27.45 -5.88 -25.66
C TYR A 394 26.94 -6.44 -26.99
N LEU A 395 27.71 -7.38 -27.54
CA LEU A 395 27.34 -8.22 -28.68
C LEU A 395 27.10 -9.65 -28.19
N ILE A 396 25.96 -10.22 -28.54
CA ILE A 396 25.52 -11.51 -28.01
C ILE A 396 25.31 -12.50 -29.14
N TYR A 397 25.98 -13.65 -29.05
CA TYR A 397 25.91 -14.76 -29.98
C TYR A 397 25.15 -15.92 -29.37
N LEU A 398 24.31 -16.58 -30.16
CA LEU A 398 23.43 -17.65 -29.71
C LEU A 398 23.65 -18.90 -30.58
N PHE A 399 23.97 -20.01 -29.93
CA PHE A 399 24.24 -21.28 -30.59
C PHE A 399 23.39 -22.40 -29.99
N SER A 400 23.03 -23.40 -30.80
CA SER A 400 22.60 -24.71 -30.29
C SER A 400 23.80 -25.66 -30.30
N VAL A 401 23.89 -26.50 -29.29
CA VAL A 401 25.05 -27.36 -29.04
C VAL A 401 24.61 -28.83 -29.01
N ALA A 402 25.27 -29.67 -29.80
CA ALA A 402 25.08 -31.12 -29.74
C ALA A 402 25.83 -31.73 -28.53
N GLU A 403 25.47 -32.96 -28.13
CA GLU A 403 25.94 -33.65 -26.91
C GLU A 403 27.48 -33.76 -26.75
N ARG A 404 28.26 -33.55 -27.82
CA ARG A 404 29.74 -33.52 -27.77
C ARG A 404 30.38 -32.19 -28.19
N GLY A 405 29.63 -31.09 -28.11
CA GLY A 405 30.16 -29.74 -28.28
C GLY A 405 30.19 -29.21 -29.72
N THR A 406 29.53 -29.88 -30.67
CA THR A 406 29.34 -29.33 -32.01
C THR A 406 28.37 -28.16 -31.93
N LEU A 407 28.80 -26.97 -32.33
CA LEU A 407 27.98 -25.76 -32.36
C LEU A 407 27.21 -25.64 -33.67
N SER A 408 26.05 -25.01 -33.62
CA SER A 408 25.31 -24.56 -34.79
C SER A 408 26.04 -23.43 -35.53
N TYR A 409 25.58 -23.10 -36.73
CA TYR A 409 26.18 -22.07 -37.56
C TYR A 409 26.04 -20.66 -36.95
N PHE A 410 26.93 -19.76 -37.35
CA PHE A 410 26.94 -18.38 -36.89
C PHE A 410 25.79 -17.57 -37.51
N GLU A 411 24.89 -17.07 -36.66
CA GLU A 411 23.98 -15.98 -37.03
C GLU A 411 24.53 -14.62 -36.60
N LYS A 412 23.98 -13.55 -37.19
CA LYS A 412 24.38 -12.18 -36.84
C LYS A 412 24.16 -11.92 -35.34
N PRO A 413 25.13 -11.31 -34.63
CA PRO A 413 24.99 -11.06 -33.20
C PRO A 413 23.85 -10.09 -32.87
N ILE A 414 23.21 -10.35 -31.74
CA ILE A 414 22.24 -9.46 -31.11
C ILE A 414 23.02 -8.33 -30.42
N SER A 415 22.67 -7.08 -30.69
CA SER A 415 23.33 -5.91 -30.10
C SER A 415 22.46 -5.34 -28.98
N ALA A 416 23.03 -5.13 -27.79
CA ALA A 416 22.32 -4.62 -26.61
C ALA A 416 23.19 -3.63 -25.81
N ILE A 417 22.57 -2.60 -25.24
CA ILE A 417 23.23 -1.64 -24.33
C ILE A 417 22.52 -1.73 -22.99
N THR A 418 23.28 -1.93 -21.91
CA THR A 418 22.74 -2.01 -20.54
C THR A 418 22.17 -0.66 -20.06
N GLY A 419 21.28 -0.70 -19.09
CA GLY A 419 20.68 0.49 -18.50
C GLY A 419 21.69 1.38 -17.75
N ILE A 420 21.29 2.62 -17.48
CA ILE A 420 22.06 3.54 -16.64
C ILE A 420 21.80 3.21 -15.17
N ASN A 421 22.85 3.14 -14.34
CA ASN A 421 22.72 2.84 -12.91
C ASN A 421 22.00 4.00 -12.17
N PRO A 422 20.84 3.76 -11.54
CA PRO A 422 20.15 4.79 -10.76
C PRO A 422 20.88 5.12 -9.45
N PRO A 423 20.60 6.27 -8.81
CA PRO A 423 21.19 6.65 -7.53
C PRO A 423 20.84 5.65 -6.41
N GLN A 424 21.80 5.30 -5.57
CA GLN A 424 21.61 4.31 -4.49
C GLN A 424 21.52 4.97 -3.11
N LYS A 425 20.92 4.24 -2.15
CA LYS A 425 20.77 4.65 -0.74
C LYS A 425 20.20 6.06 -0.54
N ILE A 426 19.18 6.39 -1.32
CA ILE A 426 18.45 7.64 -1.17
C ILE A 426 17.78 7.64 0.21
N CYS A 427 18.09 8.63 1.03
CA CYS A 427 17.52 8.78 2.35
C CYS A 427 17.30 10.24 2.73
N VAL A 428 16.32 10.44 3.61
CA VAL A 428 16.03 11.72 4.25
C VAL A 428 16.03 11.47 5.75
N LYS A 429 16.94 12.12 6.46
CA LYS A 429 17.02 11.97 7.91
C LYS A 429 15.86 12.73 8.57
N PRO A 430 15.30 12.27 9.69
CA PRO A 430 14.20 12.98 10.36
C PRO A 430 14.53 14.44 10.74
N GLU A 431 15.79 14.73 11.08
CA GLU A 431 16.31 16.06 11.39
C GLU A 431 16.45 16.97 10.16
N ASP A 432 16.55 16.39 8.97
CA ASP A 432 16.73 17.08 7.69
C ASP A 432 15.38 17.48 7.04
N VAL A 433 14.27 17.21 7.71
CA VAL A 433 12.92 17.61 7.30
C VAL A 433 12.50 18.83 8.11
N ASP A 434 12.40 19.97 7.45
CA ASP A 434 11.97 21.25 8.02
C ASP A 434 10.52 21.59 7.64
N GLU A 435 10.10 22.82 7.93
CA GLU A 435 8.76 23.33 7.58
C GLU A 435 8.62 23.57 6.07
N ASP A 436 9.63 24.13 5.40
CA ASP A 436 9.57 24.53 3.98
C ASP A 436 10.67 23.90 3.12
N SER A 437 11.48 23.02 3.72
CA SER A 437 12.64 22.45 3.07
C SER A 437 12.97 21.05 3.56
N ILE A 438 13.62 20.29 2.70
CA ILE A 438 14.14 18.94 2.98
C ILE A 438 15.57 18.84 2.48
N ILE A 439 16.39 18.04 3.17
CA ILE A 439 17.73 17.71 2.69
C ILE A 439 17.77 16.23 2.30
N LEU A 440 18.00 15.98 1.01
CA LEU A 440 18.16 14.64 0.45
C LEU A 440 19.63 14.23 0.54
N GLN A 441 19.89 12.95 0.85
CA GLN A 441 21.21 12.33 0.81
C GLN A 441 21.15 11.05 -0.04
N TRP A 442 22.18 10.81 -0.85
CA TRP A 442 22.28 9.62 -1.70
C TRP A 442 23.75 9.23 -1.91
N GLU A 443 23.99 8.01 -2.37
CA GLU A 443 25.30 7.60 -2.86
C GLU A 443 25.41 7.88 -4.36
N PRO A 444 26.38 8.70 -4.81
CA PRO A 444 26.53 9.02 -6.22
C PRO A 444 26.92 7.76 -7.01
N PRO A 445 26.41 7.59 -8.24
CA PRO A 445 26.81 6.49 -9.12
C PRO A 445 28.32 6.58 -9.41
N GLN A 446 29.02 5.45 -9.53
CA GLN A 446 30.47 5.45 -9.79
C GLN A 446 30.84 6.13 -11.12
N ASP A 447 29.94 6.06 -12.10
CA ASP A 447 30.21 6.49 -13.48
C ASP A 447 29.54 7.82 -13.85
N SER A 448 28.81 8.45 -12.93
CA SER A 448 28.12 9.73 -13.19
C SER A 448 28.22 10.72 -12.04
N HIS A 449 28.43 11.97 -12.43
CA HIS A 449 28.56 13.12 -11.56
C HIS A 449 27.29 13.97 -11.50
N GLU A 450 26.22 13.60 -12.21
CA GLU A 450 25.00 14.41 -12.31
C GLU A 450 23.73 13.61 -12.01
N VAL A 451 22.90 14.15 -11.13
CA VAL A 451 21.61 13.57 -10.72
C VAL A 451 20.47 14.53 -11.05
N TYR A 452 19.47 14.00 -11.73
CA TYR A 452 18.18 14.65 -11.96
C TYR A 452 17.24 14.35 -10.79
N ILE A 453 16.67 15.40 -10.20
CA ILE A 453 15.70 15.31 -9.11
C ILE A 453 14.37 15.91 -9.59
N GLN A 454 13.33 15.12 -9.48
CA GLN A 454 11.95 15.48 -9.79
C GLN A 454 11.15 15.56 -8.49
N ILE A 455 10.52 16.71 -8.22
CA ILE A 455 9.68 16.91 -7.03
C ILE A 455 8.25 17.14 -7.48
N LYS A 456 7.34 16.33 -6.96
CA LYS A 456 5.93 16.34 -7.30
C LYS A 456 5.10 16.36 -6.02
N SER A 457 4.17 17.31 -5.90
CA SER A 457 3.21 17.31 -4.79
C SER A 457 2.18 16.20 -4.99
N ILE A 458 1.80 15.49 -3.92
CA ILE A 458 0.74 14.48 -4.01
C ILE A 458 -0.63 15.13 -4.28
N ALA A 459 -0.86 16.34 -3.75
CA ALA A 459 -2.13 17.04 -3.91
C ALA A 459 -2.29 17.67 -5.31
N ASP A 460 -1.20 18.13 -5.93
CA ASP A 460 -1.19 18.66 -7.28
C ASP A 460 -0.07 18.04 -8.12
N THR A 461 -0.49 17.20 -9.06
CA THR A 461 0.42 16.46 -9.94
C THR A 461 0.87 17.26 -11.17
N ARG A 462 0.33 18.46 -11.38
CA ARG A 462 0.58 19.30 -12.58
C ARG A 462 1.85 20.12 -12.46
N GLU A 463 2.20 20.57 -11.25
CA GLU A 463 3.45 21.28 -10.98
C GLU A 463 4.57 20.29 -10.64
N ILE A 464 5.54 20.18 -11.56
CA ILE A 464 6.71 19.32 -11.40
C ILE A 464 7.94 20.22 -11.37
N ARG A 465 8.59 20.32 -10.21
CA ARG A 465 9.87 21.03 -10.09
C ARG A 465 11.00 20.06 -10.43
N LYS A 466 11.94 20.52 -11.26
CA LYS A 466 13.07 19.74 -11.76
C LYS A 466 14.37 20.40 -11.36
N LEU A 467 15.29 19.63 -10.81
CA LEU A 467 16.62 20.07 -10.40
C LEU A 467 17.68 19.16 -11.01
N PHE A 468 18.81 19.74 -11.39
CA PHE A 468 19.99 19.00 -11.81
C PHE A 468 21.10 19.33 -10.82
N VAL A 469 21.66 18.30 -10.19
CA VAL A 469 22.68 18.44 -9.15
C VAL A 469 23.95 17.75 -9.61
N LYS A 470 25.06 18.49 -9.64
CA LYS A 470 26.38 17.99 -10.06
C LYS A 470 27.32 17.85 -8.86
N ASP A 471 28.14 16.81 -8.88
CA ASP A 471 29.24 16.55 -7.94
C ASP A 471 28.83 16.65 -6.45
N ALA A 472 27.61 16.23 -6.13
CA ALA A 472 27.08 16.25 -4.78
C ALA A 472 26.39 14.94 -4.42
N ASN A 473 26.45 14.60 -3.14
CA ASN A 473 25.76 13.48 -2.51
C ASN A 473 24.65 13.94 -1.55
N ARG A 474 24.42 15.26 -1.48
CA ARG A 474 23.45 15.90 -0.59
C ARG A 474 22.90 17.17 -1.24
N CYS A 475 21.58 17.36 -1.20
CA CYS A 475 20.93 18.56 -1.77
C CYS A 475 19.78 19.03 -0.89
N LYS A 476 19.75 20.33 -0.60
CA LYS A 476 18.62 20.98 0.06
C LYS A 476 17.60 21.41 -1.00
N ILE A 477 16.35 21.04 -0.81
CA ILE A 477 15.21 21.50 -1.60
C ILE A 477 14.41 22.45 -0.72
N ASP A 478 14.22 23.67 -1.18
CA ASP A 478 13.59 24.77 -0.45
C ASP A 478 12.26 25.18 -1.07
N HIS A 479 11.56 26.13 -0.42
CA HIS A 479 10.32 26.73 -0.92
C HIS A 479 9.20 25.71 -1.18
N LEU A 480 9.14 24.68 -0.35
CA LEU A 480 8.09 23.69 -0.35
C LEU A 480 6.94 24.12 0.57
N ILE A 481 5.76 23.56 0.35
CA ILE A 481 4.55 23.88 1.12
C ILE A 481 4.61 23.11 2.45
N PRO A 482 4.53 23.79 3.60
CA PRO A 482 4.56 23.12 4.90
C PRO A 482 3.44 22.11 5.09
N GLY A 483 3.77 20.96 5.69
CA GLY A 483 2.84 19.83 5.88
C GLY A 483 2.46 19.08 4.60
N MET A 484 2.81 19.56 3.40
CA MET A 484 2.54 18.83 2.16
C MET A 484 3.40 17.56 2.07
N THR A 485 2.86 16.53 1.44
CA THR A 485 3.63 15.32 1.08
C THR A 485 4.07 15.40 -0.37
N TYR A 486 5.36 15.15 -0.58
CA TYR A 486 6.00 15.19 -1.89
C TYR A 486 6.49 13.80 -2.30
N ASP A 487 6.25 13.45 -3.56
CA ASP A 487 6.91 12.36 -4.28
C ASP A 487 8.18 12.92 -4.92
N ILE A 488 9.32 12.39 -4.52
CA ILE A 488 10.64 12.85 -4.96
C ILE A 488 11.30 11.72 -5.73
N GLY A 489 11.37 11.87 -7.04
CA GLY A 489 12.05 10.94 -7.94
C GLY A 489 13.47 11.39 -8.25
N MET A 490 14.41 10.46 -8.24
CA MET A 490 15.80 10.73 -8.60
C MET A 490 16.27 9.79 -9.70
N ALA A 491 16.98 10.33 -10.68
CA ALA A 491 17.58 9.57 -11.78
C ALA A 491 19.00 10.06 -12.06
N THR A 492 19.87 9.14 -12.47
CA THR A 492 21.22 9.46 -12.90
C THR A 492 21.18 10.01 -14.33
N VAL A 493 21.98 11.03 -14.61
CA VAL A 493 22.13 11.60 -15.96
C VAL A 493 23.45 11.11 -16.56
N MET A 494 23.40 10.50 -17.74
CA MET A 494 24.56 10.04 -18.51
C MET A 494 24.38 10.36 -20.00
N ASN A 495 25.29 11.16 -20.58
CA ASN A 495 25.25 11.58 -22.00
C ASN A 495 23.87 12.14 -22.47
N GLY A 496 23.15 12.83 -21.59
CA GLY A 496 21.82 13.40 -21.86
C GLY A 496 20.64 12.43 -21.66
N ASN A 497 20.90 11.15 -21.39
CA ASN A 497 19.88 10.15 -21.05
C ASN A 497 19.72 10.03 -19.52
N LEU A 498 18.53 9.63 -19.09
CA LEU A 498 18.18 9.43 -17.68
C LEU A 498 18.06 7.93 -17.37
N SER A 499 18.48 7.52 -16.16
CA SER A 499 18.11 6.22 -15.60
C SER A 499 16.62 6.14 -15.27
N GLU A 500 16.16 4.97 -14.84
CA GLU A 500 14.88 4.87 -14.15
C GLU A 500 14.84 5.77 -12.91
N LEU A 501 13.64 6.27 -12.59
CA LEU A 501 13.39 7.14 -11.45
C LEU A 501 13.20 6.29 -10.19
N VAL A 502 14.05 6.52 -9.19
CA VAL A 502 13.85 5.98 -7.84
C VAL A 502 13.09 7.02 -7.03
N THR A 503 11.90 6.67 -6.56
CA THR A 503 11.00 7.59 -5.85
C THR A 503 10.96 7.33 -4.35
N ILE A 504 10.94 8.41 -3.56
CA ILE A 504 10.65 8.40 -2.13
C ILE A 504 9.50 9.36 -1.83
N GLN A 505 8.74 9.07 -0.78
CA GLN A 505 7.69 9.97 -0.30
C GLN A 505 8.13 10.63 0.99
N GLN A 506 7.99 11.95 1.07
CA GLN A 506 8.34 12.70 2.27
C GLN A 506 7.29 13.76 2.59
N THR A 507 6.74 13.68 3.80
CA THR A 507 5.89 14.73 4.39
C THR A 507 6.76 15.72 5.15
N LEU A 508 6.57 17.01 4.89
CA LEU A 508 7.22 18.13 5.60
C LEU A 508 6.62 18.35 6.97
N LYS A 509 7.33 19.09 7.83
CA LYS A 509 6.73 19.55 9.08
C LYS A 509 5.65 20.59 8.76
N PRO A 510 4.44 20.48 9.34
CA PRO A 510 3.46 21.54 9.23
C PRO A 510 3.96 22.79 9.98
N LYS A 511 3.44 23.97 9.61
CA LYS A 511 3.65 25.19 10.39
C LYS A 511 2.94 25.12 11.74
N PRO A 512 3.54 25.66 12.82
CA PRO A 512 2.87 25.74 14.11
C PRO A 512 1.64 26.63 14.06
N VAL A 513 0.73 26.43 15.02
CA VAL A 513 -0.41 27.32 15.25
C VAL A 513 0.09 28.75 15.53
N GLN A 514 -0.60 29.76 15.02
CA GLN A 514 -0.19 31.16 15.18
C GLN A 514 -0.51 31.69 16.57
N ILE A 515 -1.74 31.41 17.05
CA ILE A 515 -2.25 31.88 18.33
C ILE A 515 -3.06 30.77 18.98
N VAL A 516 -2.81 30.51 20.26
CA VAL A 516 -3.69 29.69 21.10
C VAL A 516 -3.95 30.43 22.39
N ILE A 517 -5.23 30.63 22.70
CA ILE A 517 -5.65 31.26 23.96
C ILE A 517 -6.77 30.47 24.62
N PRO A 518 -6.81 30.39 25.96
CA PRO A 518 -7.96 29.84 26.66
C PRO A 518 -9.18 30.73 26.40
N TYR A 519 -10.21 30.15 25.79
CA TYR A 519 -11.44 30.84 25.42
C TYR A 519 -12.49 30.71 26.53
N GLU A 520 -12.78 29.47 26.94
CA GLU A 520 -13.72 29.14 28.01
C GLU A 520 -13.13 28.05 28.90
N SER A 521 -13.40 28.14 30.20
CA SER A 521 -12.97 27.15 31.18
C SER A 521 -14.18 26.64 31.94
N HIS A 522 -14.32 25.33 32.01
CA HIS A 522 -15.31 24.60 32.80
C HIS A 522 -14.62 23.82 33.91
N SER A 523 -15.38 23.09 34.72
CA SER A 523 -14.81 22.28 35.81
C SER A 523 -14.00 21.10 35.28
N THR A 524 -14.51 20.39 34.28
CA THR A 524 -13.86 19.19 33.72
C THR A 524 -13.35 19.34 32.29
N SER A 525 -13.46 20.53 31.71
CA SER A 525 -12.99 20.80 30.35
C SER A 525 -12.53 22.24 30.16
N VAL A 526 -11.70 22.44 29.14
CA VAL A 526 -11.24 23.76 28.70
C VAL A 526 -11.37 23.86 27.20
N THR A 527 -11.97 24.95 26.73
CA THR A 527 -12.04 25.29 25.31
C THR A 527 -10.95 26.30 24.97
N LEU A 528 -10.07 25.93 24.05
CA LEU A 528 -9.00 26.77 23.51
C LEU A 528 -9.44 27.35 22.17
N PHE A 529 -9.26 28.65 21.96
CA PHE A 529 -9.32 29.24 20.63
C PHE A 529 -7.98 29.05 19.94
N VAL A 530 -8.01 28.59 18.69
CA VAL A 530 -6.81 28.30 17.90
C VAL A 530 -6.89 29.02 16.56
N GLN A 531 -5.86 29.81 16.27
CA GLN A 531 -5.65 30.41 14.96
C GLN A 531 -4.64 29.59 14.17
N MET A 532 -5.09 28.98 13.09
CA MET A 532 -4.25 28.21 12.18
C MET A 532 -3.40 29.13 11.31
N PRO A 533 -2.20 28.68 10.89
CA PRO A 533 -1.38 29.40 9.91
C PRO A 533 -2.06 29.47 8.53
N ASP A 534 -1.84 30.59 7.83
CA ASP A 534 -2.48 30.89 6.54
C ASP A 534 -2.00 30.04 5.36
N ILE A 535 -0.84 29.38 5.51
CA ILE A 535 -0.17 28.62 4.46
C ILE A 535 0.27 27.27 5.01
N GLY A 536 -0.06 26.20 4.29
CA GLY A 536 0.35 24.83 4.58
C GLY A 536 -0.82 23.86 4.49
N VAL A 537 -0.52 22.58 4.60
CA VAL A 537 -1.50 21.49 4.69
C VAL A 537 -1.50 20.96 6.12
N PHE A 538 -2.70 20.83 6.68
CA PHE A 538 -2.90 20.43 8.08
C PHE A 538 -4.05 19.43 8.13
N ASP A 539 -3.81 18.29 8.77
CA ASP A 539 -4.84 17.27 8.98
C ASP A 539 -5.60 17.56 10.28
N GLY A 540 -4.93 18.16 11.26
CA GLY A 540 -5.50 18.40 12.57
C GLY A 540 -4.59 19.13 13.54
N ILE A 541 -5.00 19.06 14.81
CA ILE A 541 -4.26 19.60 15.94
C ILE A 541 -4.06 18.50 16.99
N HIS A 542 -2.84 18.43 17.49
CA HIS A 542 -2.43 17.61 18.62
C HIS A 542 -2.20 18.51 19.83
N ILE A 543 -2.90 18.23 20.93
CA ILE A 543 -2.79 18.94 22.20
C ILE A 543 -2.31 17.93 23.23
N ALA A 544 -1.11 18.17 23.76
CA ALA A 544 -0.62 17.45 24.93
C ALA A 544 -0.79 18.32 26.17
N SER A 545 -0.98 17.69 27.32
CA SER A 545 -1.02 18.37 28.62
C SER A 545 -0.04 17.73 29.58
N ASP A 546 0.47 18.50 30.54
CA ASP A 546 1.45 18.01 31.52
C ASP A 546 0.88 16.98 32.50
N ARG A 547 -0.42 17.08 32.81
CA ARG A 547 -1.10 16.27 33.83
C ARG A 547 -2.43 15.67 33.38
N GLY A 548 -2.86 15.94 32.15
CA GLY A 548 -4.16 15.52 31.61
C GLY A 548 -4.02 14.58 30.40
N PRO A 549 -5.11 14.37 29.64
CA PRO A 549 -5.09 13.55 28.45
C PRO A 549 -4.40 14.26 27.28
N ASN A 550 -3.79 13.48 26.39
CA ASN A 550 -3.38 13.95 25.07
C ASN A 550 -4.54 13.78 24.10
N VAL A 551 -4.81 14.83 23.33
CA VAL A 551 -5.98 14.93 22.47
C VAL A 551 -5.52 15.27 21.06
N THR A 552 -5.83 14.40 20.10
CA THR A 552 -5.71 14.73 18.67
C THR A 552 -7.11 14.92 18.09
N ARG A 553 -7.33 16.04 17.40
CA ARG A 553 -8.59 16.34 16.71
C ARG A 553 -8.30 16.67 15.25
N LEU A 554 -9.14 16.14 14.37
CA LEU A 554 -9.20 16.60 12.98
C LEU A 554 -9.63 18.06 12.97
N TRP A 555 -8.96 18.87 12.15
CA TRP A 555 -9.29 20.29 12.08
C TRP A 555 -10.61 20.48 11.34
N LYS A 556 -11.62 20.98 12.07
CA LYS A 556 -12.88 21.48 11.51
C LYS A 556 -12.77 23.00 11.58
N GLN A 557 -13.27 23.75 10.60
CA GLN A 557 -13.14 25.22 10.50
C GLN A 557 -13.73 26.03 11.67
N ASP A 558 -14.16 25.38 12.75
CA ASP A 558 -14.47 25.99 14.03
C ASP A 558 -13.15 26.20 14.78
N ASN A 559 -12.67 27.44 14.84
CA ASN A 559 -11.41 27.85 15.51
C ASN A 559 -11.37 27.59 17.04
N LYS A 560 -12.12 26.62 17.56
CA LYS A 560 -12.26 26.29 18.97
C LYS A 560 -12.09 24.79 19.16
N ILE A 561 -11.27 24.39 20.12
CA ILE A 561 -11.04 22.99 20.49
C ILE A 561 -11.25 22.81 21.98
N THR A 562 -12.10 21.85 22.34
CA THR A 562 -12.35 21.48 23.74
C THR A 562 -11.49 20.28 24.14
N VAL A 563 -10.80 20.43 25.27
CA VAL A 563 -10.05 19.37 25.96
C VAL A 563 -10.86 18.93 27.17
N ASP A 564 -11.38 17.71 27.12
CA ASP A 564 -12.25 17.12 28.15
C ASP A 564 -11.45 16.25 29.14
N ASN A 565 -12.13 15.70 30.15
CA ASN A 565 -11.58 14.81 31.18
C ASN A 565 -10.45 15.44 31.99
N LEU A 566 -10.55 16.74 32.25
CA LEU A 566 -9.66 17.46 33.17
C LEU A 566 -10.19 17.39 34.60
N THR A 567 -9.29 17.44 35.57
CA THR A 567 -9.64 17.54 36.99
C THR A 567 -10.06 18.98 37.36
N PRO A 568 -11.19 19.19 38.05
CA PRO A 568 -11.61 20.50 38.54
C PRO A 568 -10.61 21.14 39.51
N GLY A 569 -10.53 22.47 39.51
CA GLY A 569 -9.65 23.25 40.39
C GLY A 569 -8.16 23.00 40.21
N THR A 570 -7.74 22.64 39.01
CA THR A 570 -6.36 22.26 38.68
C THR A 570 -5.80 23.18 37.58
N GLU A 571 -4.51 23.48 37.67
CA GLU A 571 -3.78 24.27 36.68
C GLU A 571 -3.04 23.32 35.71
N TYR A 572 -3.16 23.57 34.41
CA TYR A 572 -2.59 22.78 33.33
C TYR A 572 -1.68 23.61 32.44
N ASN A 573 -0.67 22.94 31.91
CA ASN A 573 0.16 23.45 30.83
C ASN A 573 -0.19 22.69 29.55
N PHE A 574 -0.62 23.40 28.51
CA PHE A 574 -0.94 22.80 27.21
C PHE A 574 0.18 23.04 26.20
N PHE A 575 0.46 22.01 25.41
CA PHE A 575 1.42 22.00 24.33
C PHE A 575 0.68 21.67 23.04
N VAL A 576 0.52 22.68 22.18
CA VAL A 576 -0.32 22.59 20.98
C VAL A 576 0.56 22.54 19.74
N SER A 577 0.38 21.50 18.93
CA SER A 577 1.06 21.33 17.65
C SER A 577 0.03 21.03 16.56
N THR A 578 0.24 21.56 15.37
CA THR A 578 -0.44 21.07 14.16
C THR A 578 0.13 19.71 13.75
N ILE A 579 -0.69 18.89 13.10
CA ILE A 579 -0.30 17.57 12.57
C ILE A 579 -0.63 17.48 11.08
N SER A 580 0.30 16.90 10.30
CA SER A 580 0.03 16.45 8.94
C SER A 580 0.76 15.13 8.66
N GLY A 581 0.03 14.11 8.22
CA GLY A 581 0.46 12.72 8.17
C GLY A 581 0.91 12.24 9.55
N THR A 582 2.23 12.07 9.69
CA THR A 582 2.89 11.65 10.95
C THR A 582 3.79 12.74 11.54
N LYS A 583 3.85 13.92 10.91
CA LYS A 583 4.74 15.01 11.32
C LYS A 583 4.00 16.02 12.18
N LEU A 584 4.63 16.38 13.30
CA LEU A 584 4.20 17.45 14.18
C LEU A 584 5.01 18.71 13.91
N SER A 585 4.37 19.86 14.06
CA SER A 585 5.04 21.15 14.09
C SER A 585 5.73 21.42 15.42
N ASN A 586 6.47 22.52 15.47
CA ASN A 586 6.98 23.08 16.72
C ASN A 586 5.84 23.36 17.71
N ILE A 587 6.14 23.23 19.00
CA ILE A 587 5.15 23.34 20.06
C ILE A 587 4.78 24.80 20.31
N TYR A 588 3.49 25.09 20.36
CA TYR A 588 2.94 26.30 20.93
C TYR A 588 2.60 26.07 22.41
N TYR A 589 3.28 26.78 23.30
CA TYR A 589 3.14 26.61 24.74
C TYR A 589 2.07 27.53 25.33
N VAL A 590 1.09 26.95 26.02
CA VAL A 590 0.01 27.67 26.71
C VAL A 590 0.10 27.38 28.21
N PRO A 591 0.75 28.26 28.99
CA PRO A 591 0.95 28.05 30.41
C PRO A 591 -0.29 28.36 31.26
N ALA A 592 -0.32 27.78 32.46
CA ALA A 592 -1.15 28.20 33.59
C ALA A 592 -2.66 28.30 33.32
N VAL A 593 -3.22 27.36 32.55
CA VAL A 593 -4.65 27.32 32.25
C VAL A 593 -5.39 26.59 33.37
N LYS A 594 -6.34 27.26 34.02
CA LYS A 594 -7.02 26.75 35.21
C LYS A 594 -8.43 26.26 34.89
N THR A 595 -8.78 25.06 35.37
CA THR A 595 -10.16 24.58 35.35
C THR A 595 -10.98 25.25 36.46
N CYS A 596 -12.28 25.41 36.25
CA CYS A 596 -13.19 25.92 37.28
C CYS A 596 -13.32 24.92 38.44
N LEU A 597 -13.80 25.39 39.59
CA LEU A 597 -14.14 24.51 40.70
C LEU A 597 -15.49 23.81 40.44
N GLU A 598 -15.64 22.60 40.97
CA GLU A 598 -16.88 21.83 40.86
C GLU A 598 -17.84 22.18 42.00
N ALA A 599 -19.15 22.20 41.72
CA ALA A 599 -20.16 22.48 42.73
C ALA A 599 -20.37 21.25 43.62
N PRO A 600 -20.66 21.44 44.92
CA PRO A 600 -21.06 20.31 45.77
C PRO A 600 -22.41 19.75 45.31
N SER A 601 -22.61 18.46 45.51
CA SER A 601 -23.84 17.76 45.14
C SER A 601 -24.67 17.40 46.36
N ASN A 602 -25.97 17.12 46.14
CA ASN A 602 -26.88 16.59 47.16
C ASN A 602 -26.97 17.43 48.45
N LEU A 603 -27.23 18.74 48.34
CA LEU A 603 -27.51 19.57 49.51
C LEU A 603 -28.83 19.13 50.16
N HIS A 604 -28.81 18.78 51.44
CA HIS A 604 -29.97 18.29 52.19
C HIS A 604 -30.03 18.86 53.61
N GLU A 605 -31.25 18.88 54.16
CA GLU A 605 -31.51 19.37 55.51
C GLU A 605 -31.15 18.29 56.55
N GLY A 606 -30.48 18.70 57.61
CA GLY A 606 -30.24 17.93 58.83
C GLY A 606 -31.33 18.21 59.86
N LYS A 607 -30.93 18.49 61.10
CA LYS A 607 -31.87 18.93 62.13
C LYS A 607 -32.38 20.35 61.85
N VAL A 608 -33.71 20.48 61.74
CA VAL A 608 -34.39 21.77 61.56
C VAL A 608 -35.23 22.07 62.81
N THR A 609 -34.91 23.17 63.50
CA THR A 609 -35.68 23.70 64.62
C THR A 609 -36.46 24.96 64.21
N ASP A 610 -37.08 25.60 65.19
CA ASP A 610 -37.75 26.89 65.02
C ASP A 610 -36.78 28.08 64.87
N SER A 611 -35.51 27.88 65.23
CA SER A 611 -34.49 28.93 65.32
C SER A 611 -33.14 28.56 64.72
N SER A 612 -33.00 27.33 64.19
CA SER A 612 -31.77 26.84 63.57
C SER A 612 -32.03 25.84 62.45
N ILE A 613 -31.15 25.84 61.46
CA ILE A 613 -31.13 24.90 60.34
C ILE A 613 -29.72 24.33 60.22
N GLU A 614 -29.61 23.01 60.28
CA GLU A 614 -28.42 22.25 59.92
C GLU A 614 -28.53 21.77 58.46
N ILE A 615 -27.45 21.90 57.70
CA ILE A 615 -27.36 21.47 56.29
C ILE A 615 -26.13 20.60 56.06
N PHE A 616 -26.29 19.62 55.19
CA PHE A 616 -25.26 18.66 54.79
C PHE A 616 -25.20 18.55 53.26
N TRP A 617 -24.04 18.23 52.72
CA TRP A 617 -23.85 18.01 51.28
C TRP A 617 -22.80 16.95 51.01
N ASN A 618 -22.71 16.48 49.77
CA ASN A 618 -21.63 15.61 49.33
C ASN A 618 -20.40 16.45 48.96
N ARG A 619 -19.21 15.88 49.19
CA ARG A 619 -17.95 16.50 48.79
C ARG A 619 -17.93 16.78 47.28
N ALA A 620 -17.39 17.93 46.89
CA ALA A 620 -17.27 18.29 45.48
C ALA A 620 -16.02 17.62 44.87
N ASP A 621 -16.06 17.31 43.58
CA ASP A 621 -14.93 16.69 42.90
C ASP A 621 -13.80 17.68 42.61
N GLY A 622 -12.57 17.17 42.53
CA GLY A 622 -11.38 17.96 42.22
C GLY A 622 -10.81 18.71 43.43
N ASN A 623 -10.09 19.80 43.15
CA ASN A 623 -9.20 20.45 44.11
C ASN A 623 -9.68 21.87 44.47
N PHE A 624 -10.44 21.99 45.55
CA PHE A 624 -10.91 23.24 46.16
C PHE A 624 -10.36 23.41 47.58
N GLN A 625 -10.44 24.62 48.16
CA GLN A 625 -9.93 24.89 49.52
C GLN A 625 -11.02 24.81 50.60
N ARG A 626 -12.20 25.37 50.31
CA ARG A 626 -13.31 25.46 51.27
C ARG A 626 -14.66 25.63 50.57
N TYR A 627 -15.72 25.47 51.34
CA TYR A 627 -17.09 25.80 50.95
C TYR A 627 -17.45 27.19 51.47
N GLU A 628 -18.15 27.97 50.65
CA GLU A 628 -18.81 29.20 51.06
C GLU A 628 -20.32 29.00 50.95
N ILE A 629 -21.02 29.15 52.08
CA ILE A 629 -22.47 29.07 52.18
C ILE A 629 -22.99 30.48 52.44
N THR A 630 -23.87 30.95 51.58
CA THR A 630 -24.59 32.22 51.71
C THR A 630 -26.06 31.96 52.00
N CYS A 631 -26.54 32.41 53.15
CA CYS A 631 -27.95 32.48 53.47
C CYS A 631 -28.50 33.85 53.01
N VAL A 632 -29.24 33.87 51.91
CA VAL A 632 -29.62 35.11 51.20
C VAL A 632 -30.50 36.03 52.05
N ASN A 633 -31.35 35.46 52.89
CA ASN A 633 -32.34 36.18 53.71
C ASN A 633 -32.11 36.03 55.22
N CYS A 634 -30.90 35.65 55.63
CA CYS A 634 -30.47 35.76 57.02
C CYS A 634 -30.09 37.21 57.38
N ALA A 635 -30.02 37.54 58.66
CA ALA A 635 -29.45 38.80 59.12
C ALA A 635 -27.98 38.93 58.64
N ALA A 636 -27.55 40.16 58.32
CA ALA A 636 -26.23 40.43 57.72
C ALA A 636 -25.05 39.79 58.49
N ALA A 637 -25.14 39.70 59.82
CA ALA A 637 -24.13 39.09 60.68
C ALA A 637 -23.96 37.57 60.49
N PHE A 638 -24.98 36.89 59.96
CA PHE A 638 -25.01 35.42 59.77
C PHE A 638 -25.23 35.03 58.30
N MET A 639 -25.00 35.97 57.38
CA MET A 639 -25.30 35.80 55.96
C MET A 639 -24.32 34.84 55.26
N VAL A 640 -23.04 34.81 55.67
CA VAL A 640 -22.00 34.01 55.00
C VAL A 640 -21.23 33.19 56.02
N GLN A 641 -21.07 31.89 55.73
CA GLN A 641 -20.22 30.98 56.50
C GLN A 641 -19.25 30.27 55.56
N LYS A 642 -17.96 30.25 55.94
CA LYS A 642 -16.92 29.52 55.22
C LYS A 642 -16.46 28.33 56.03
N VAL A 643 -16.55 27.13 55.47
CA VAL A 643 -16.26 25.87 56.18
C VAL A 643 -15.44 24.93 55.32
N SER A 644 -14.66 24.06 55.96
CA SER A 644 -13.89 23.00 55.29
C SER A 644 -14.57 21.62 55.39
N GLN A 645 -15.55 21.48 56.27
CA GLN A 645 -16.34 20.25 56.46
C GLN A 645 -17.59 20.31 55.59
N GLU A 646 -18.18 19.15 55.30
CA GLU A 646 -19.38 18.99 54.46
C GLU A 646 -20.70 19.26 55.21
N ALA A 647 -20.66 20.14 56.22
CA ALA A 647 -21.79 20.52 57.05
C ALA A 647 -21.71 21.98 57.53
N ALA A 648 -22.87 22.62 57.73
CA ALA A 648 -22.99 23.94 58.32
C ALA A 648 -24.27 24.09 59.14
N ILE A 649 -24.23 24.94 60.17
CA ILE A 649 -25.37 25.21 61.07
C ILE A 649 -25.61 26.72 61.11
N PHE A 650 -26.82 27.13 60.73
CA PHE A 650 -27.29 28.51 60.84
C PHE A 650 -28.23 28.62 62.03
N SER A 651 -27.94 29.53 62.94
CA SER A 651 -28.70 29.79 64.18
C SER A 651 -29.28 31.21 64.18
N ASN A 652 -30.14 31.50 65.15
CA ASN A 652 -30.84 32.79 65.28
C ASN A 652 -31.76 33.09 64.08
N LEU A 653 -32.45 32.06 63.60
CA LEU A 653 -33.43 32.15 62.53
C LEU A 653 -34.83 32.43 63.09
N ASP A 654 -35.68 33.02 62.27
CA ASP A 654 -37.08 33.29 62.61
C ASP A 654 -37.94 32.02 62.38
N PRO A 655 -38.89 31.73 63.28
CA PRO A 655 -39.75 30.54 63.19
C PRO A 655 -40.74 30.63 62.03
N ALA A 656 -41.06 29.47 61.45
CA ALA A 656 -41.98 29.33 60.30
C ALA A 656 -41.58 30.17 59.06
N THR A 657 -40.29 30.40 58.86
CA THR A 657 -39.73 31.22 57.78
C THR A 657 -38.91 30.36 56.81
N VAL A 658 -39.03 30.62 55.51
CA VAL A 658 -38.25 29.94 54.46
C VAL A 658 -36.92 30.67 54.29
N TYR A 659 -35.81 29.95 54.40
CA TYR A 659 -34.45 30.46 54.17
C TYR A 659 -33.83 29.87 52.91
N THR A 660 -33.16 30.71 52.12
CA THR A 660 -32.50 30.32 50.88
C THR A 660 -31.00 30.21 51.09
N PHE A 661 -30.47 28.98 51.00
CA PHE A 661 -29.05 28.69 51.13
C PHE A 661 -28.42 28.48 49.75
N SER A 662 -27.32 29.18 49.49
CA SER A 662 -26.50 29.07 48.28
C SER A 662 -25.11 28.60 48.68
N ILE A 663 -24.71 27.42 48.22
CA ILE A 663 -23.39 26.84 48.51
C ILE A 663 -22.53 26.78 47.24
N ARG A 664 -21.26 27.16 47.37
CA ARG A 664 -20.25 27.06 46.30
C ARG A 664 -18.89 26.64 46.87
N THR A 665 -18.04 26.06 46.02
CA THR A 665 -16.64 25.83 46.36
C THR A 665 -15.80 27.06 46.03
N GLU A 666 -14.77 27.30 46.85
CA GLU A 666 -13.86 28.44 46.74
C GLU A 666 -12.41 27.95 46.82
N LYS A 667 -11.54 28.59 46.03
CA LYS A 667 -10.09 28.42 46.05
C LYS A 667 -9.42 29.66 45.47
N GLU A 668 -8.43 30.17 46.18
CA GLU A 668 -7.70 31.37 45.77
C GLU A 668 -7.11 31.23 44.35
N GLY A 669 -7.37 32.22 43.50
CA GLY A 669 -6.85 32.27 42.13
C GLY A 669 -7.53 31.31 41.14
N PHE A 670 -8.64 30.66 41.53
CA PHE A 670 -9.50 29.86 40.67
C PHE A 670 -10.90 30.49 40.59
N LYS A 671 -11.62 30.21 39.50
CA LYS A 671 -13.02 30.62 39.38
C LYS A 671 -13.89 29.72 40.26
N ASP A 672 -14.65 30.33 41.16
CA ASP A 672 -15.61 29.64 42.03
C ASP A 672 -16.57 28.75 41.23
N SER A 673 -17.08 27.70 41.87
CA SER A 673 -18.10 26.86 41.24
C SER A 673 -19.39 27.63 41.00
N SER A 674 -20.25 27.08 40.13
CA SER A 674 -21.65 27.45 40.15
C SER A 674 -22.25 27.21 41.56
N PRO A 675 -23.15 28.07 42.03
CA PRO A 675 -23.80 27.88 43.31
C PRO A 675 -24.89 26.79 43.21
N TYR A 676 -24.97 25.94 44.21
CA TYR A 676 -26.13 25.08 44.45
C TYR A 676 -27.07 25.76 45.43
N ILE A 677 -28.34 25.96 45.04
CA ILE A 677 -29.32 26.72 45.83
C ILE A 677 -30.40 25.76 46.37
N LYS A 678 -30.72 25.89 47.67
CA LYS A 678 -31.83 25.16 48.30
C LYS A 678 -32.56 26.02 49.32
N GLU A 679 -33.88 25.90 49.30
CA GLU A 679 -34.77 26.55 50.25
C GLU A 679 -35.17 25.58 51.36
N ILE A 680 -35.11 26.04 52.61
CA ILE A 680 -35.44 25.24 53.80
C ILE A 680 -36.31 26.09 54.72
N GLN A 681 -37.44 25.53 55.17
CA GLN A 681 -38.37 26.20 56.08
C GLN A 681 -38.08 25.79 57.54
N THR A 682 -37.88 26.78 58.42
CA THR A 682 -37.78 26.55 59.88
C THR A 682 -39.09 25.98 60.43
N ALA A 683 -39.01 25.25 61.53
CA ALA A 683 -40.20 24.77 62.21
C ALA A 683 -40.99 25.94 62.82
N PRO A 684 -42.31 25.80 62.98
CA PRO A 684 -43.09 26.69 63.83
C PRO A 684 -42.56 26.73 65.27
N SER A 685 -42.62 27.90 65.91
CA SER A 685 -42.41 28.01 67.37
C SER A 685 -43.48 27.20 68.09
N ALA A 686 -43.07 26.48 69.14
CA ALA A 686 -44.01 25.80 70.02
C ALA A 686 -44.92 26.83 70.75
N VAL A 687 -46.10 26.37 71.16
CA VAL A 687 -47.01 27.18 71.97
C VAL A 687 -46.42 27.37 73.35
N GLU A 688 -46.27 28.62 73.82
CA GLU A 688 -45.53 28.91 75.05
C GLU A 688 -46.08 28.21 76.30
N PHE A 689 -47.41 28.28 76.48
CA PHE A 689 -48.10 27.65 77.60
C PHE A 689 -49.57 27.38 77.26
N LEU A 690 -50.18 26.46 77.99
CA LEU A 690 -51.59 26.10 77.89
C LEU A 690 -52.34 26.50 79.16
N ASN A 691 -53.31 27.40 79.02
CA ASN A 691 -54.29 27.69 80.06
C ASN A 691 -55.48 26.74 79.91
N HIS A 692 -56.01 26.22 81.02
CA HIS A 692 -57.11 25.28 80.97
C HIS A 692 -58.22 25.61 81.97
N SER A 693 -59.45 25.25 81.61
CA SER A 693 -60.59 25.16 82.50
C SER A 693 -61.24 23.79 82.32
N ARG A 694 -61.62 23.15 83.41
CA ARG A 694 -62.16 21.78 83.42
C ARG A 694 -63.54 21.72 84.07
N THR A 695 -64.39 20.84 83.56
CA THR A 695 -65.67 20.42 84.17
C THR A 695 -65.59 18.92 84.47
N SER A 696 -66.69 18.29 84.90
CA SER A 696 -66.70 16.83 85.05
C SER A 696 -66.68 16.06 83.73
N ASN A 697 -67.02 16.70 82.60
CA ASN A 697 -67.14 16.02 81.30
C ASN A 697 -66.48 16.76 80.12
N ALA A 698 -65.75 17.84 80.37
CA ALA A 698 -65.08 18.61 79.33
C ALA A 698 -63.82 19.30 79.86
N VAL A 699 -62.85 19.47 78.95
CA VAL A 699 -61.68 20.30 79.19
C VAL A 699 -61.57 21.31 78.07
N THR A 700 -61.54 22.59 78.43
CA THR A 700 -61.28 23.70 77.51
C THR A 700 -59.84 24.15 77.70
N ILE A 701 -59.08 24.15 76.61
CA ILE A 701 -57.73 24.70 76.54
C ILE A 701 -57.74 26.04 75.81
N SER A 702 -56.83 26.92 76.20
CA SER A 702 -56.61 28.22 75.60
C SER A 702 -55.12 28.55 75.56
N TRP A 703 -54.67 29.20 74.50
CA TRP A 703 -53.25 29.49 74.27
C TRP A 703 -53.02 30.92 73.75
N PRO A 704 -51.83 31.49 74.01
CA PRO A 704 -51.47 32.80 73.50
C PRO A 704 -51.39 32.83 71.96
N PRO A 705 -51.43 34.02 71.33
CA PRO A 705 -51.21 34.16 69.90
C PRO A 705 -49.83 33.65 69.48
N ALA A 706 -49.75 33.04 68.29
CA ALA A 706 -48.48 32.59 67.73
C ALA A 706 -47.52 33.75 67.45
N ARG A 707 -46.23 33.50 67.67
CA ARG A 707 -45.13 34.45 67.41
C ARG A 707 -44.85 34.66 65.91
N SER A 708 -45.31 33.75 65.05
CA SER A 708 -45.14 33.81 63.60
C SER A 708 -46.41 33.40 62.85
N LEU A 709 -46.43 33.62 61.53
CA LEU A 709 -47.57 33.32 60.67
C LEU A 709 -47.67 31.82 60.40
N LEU A 710 -48.58 31.16 61.09
CA LEU A 710 -48.85 29.72 60.98
C LEU A 710 -50.07 29.42 60.11
N ASP A 711 -50.19 28.18 59.67
CA ASP A 711 -51.38 27.70 58.95
C ASP A 711 -52.45 27.21 59.93
N GLY A 712 -52.01 26.58 61.04
CA GLY A 712 -52.93 26.05 62.05
C GLY A 712 -52.25 25.49 63.29
N TYR A 713 -53.07 24.80 64.08
CA TYR A 713 -52.65 24.01 65.23
C TYR A 713 -53.26 22.62 65.12
N VAL A 714 -52.58 21.62 65.66
CA VAL A 714 -53.10 20.29 65.86
C VAL A 714 -53.17 20.05 67.35
N VAL A 715 -54.37 19.84 67.87
CA VAL A 715 -54.60 19.56 69.29
C VAL A 715 -55.00 18.12 69.45
N SER A 716 -54.37 17.42 70.38
CA SER A 716 -54.72 16.05 70.72
C SER A 716 -54.94 15.91 72.22
N ILE A 717 -55.85 15.00 72.58
CA ILE A 717 -56.10 14.58 73.96
C ILE A 717 -56.05 13.07 74.03
N SER A 718 -55.32 12.55 75.02
CA SER A 718 -55.14 11.12 75.23
C SER A 718 -55.33 10.71 76.69
N SER A 719 -56.01 9.59 76.91
CA SER A 719 -56.04 8.82 78.16
C SER A 719 -55.88 7.33 77.83
N GLU A 720 -55.91 6.44 78.83
CA GLU A 720 -55.79 4.99 78.61
C GLU A 720 -56.83 4.41 77.62
N SER A 721 -58.00 5.04 77.49
CA SER A 721 -59.12 4.56 76.67
C SER A 721 -59.58 5.54 75.58
N LEU A 722 -59.03 6.75 75.55
CA LEU A 722 -59.44 7.81 74.62
C LEU A 722 -58.23 8.39 73.89
N MET A 723 -58.30 8.48 72.57
CA MET A 723 -57.37 9.26 71.74
C MET A 723 -58.21 10.09 70.76
N LYS A 724 -58.10 11.42 70.82
CA LYS A 724 -58.74 12.34 69.86
C LYS A 724 -57.72 13.36 69.39
N GLU A 725 -57.73 13.67 68.10
CA GLU A 725 -56.90 14.70 67.47
C GLU A 725 -57.77 15.58 66.57
N GLU A 726 -57.56 16.90 66.62
CA GLU A 726 -58.32 17.89 65.85
C GLU A 726 -57.36 18.90 65.21
N ILE A 727 -57.62 19.24 63.95
CA ILE A 727 -56.86 20.26 63.22
C ILE A 727 -57.64 21.58 63.27
N LEU A 728 -56.98 22.63 63.75
CA LEU A 728 -57.55 23.95 63.97
C LEU A 728 -56.88 24.99 63.06
N PRO A 729 -57.63 25.98 62.56
CA PRO A 729 -57.05 27.09 61.81
C PRO A 729 -56.23 28.01 62.73
N SER A 730 -55.28 28.75 62.14
CA SER A 730 -54.36 29.64 62.88
C SER A 730 -55.03 30.81 63.61
N THR A 731 -56.33 31.06 63.38
CA THR A 731 -57.12 32.09 64.07
C THR A 731 -57.71 31.61 65.40
N LYS A 732 -57.85 30.30 65.62
CA LYS A 732 -58.40 29.76 66.88
C LYS A 732 -57.41 29.92 68.03
N ARG A 733 -57.93 30.25 69.21
CA ARG A 733 -57.15 30.43 70.47
C ARG A 733 -57.69 29.60 71.63
N THR A 734 -58.85 28.97 71.44
CA THR A 734 -59.50 28.14 72.43
C THR A 734 -60.12 26.92 71.75
N PHE A 735 -60.09 25.78 72.44
CA PHE A 735 -60.73 24.55 71.99
C PHE A 735 -61.24 23.74 73.17
N THR A 736 -62.41 23.12 73.02
CA THR A 736 -63.06 22.34 74.08
C THR A 736 -63.20 20.89 73.65
N PHE A 737 -62.53 20.01 74.40
CA PHE A 737 -62.76 18.57 74.31
C PHE A 737 -63.98 18.21 75.16
N ASN A 738 -65.08 17.83 74.51
CA ASN A 738 -66.34 17.46 75.15
C ASN A 738 -66.50 15.94 75.28
N ARG A 739 -67.40 15.51 76.17
CA ARG A 739 -67.75 14.10 76.45
C ARG A 739 -66.54 13.30 76.94
N LEU A 740 -65.85 13.85 77.92
CA LEU A 740 -64.75 13.21 78.64
C LEU A 740 -65.30 12.48 79.87
N SER A 741 -64.60 11.43 80.29
CA SER A 741 -64.93 10.69 81.52
C SER A 741 -64.62 11.54 82.76
N PRO A 742 -65.51 11.62 83.76
CA PRO A 742 -65.24 12.29 85.04
C PRO A 742 -64.09 11.65 85.81
N GLY A 743 -63.41 12.44 86.64
CA GLY A 743 -62.31 11.98 87.51
C GLY A 743 -61.17 11.24 86.80
N THR A 744 -60.89 11.58 85.53
CA THR A 744 -59.91 10.88 84.67
C THR A 744 -58.78 11.82 84.26
N ASP A 745 -57.54 11.32 84.27
CA ASP A 745 -56.37 12.04 83.82
C ASP A 745 -56.23 12.00 82.30
N PHE A 746 -56.05 13.18 81.70
CA PHE A 746 -55.84 13.36 80.27
C PHE A 746 -54.52 14.08 80.00
N LEU A 747 -53.77 13.60 79.02
CA LEU A 747 -52.62 14.28 78.44
C LEU A 747 -53.07 15.02 77.18
N ILE A 748 -53.01 16.33 77.20
CA ILE A 748 -53.32 17.20 76.07
C ILE A 748 -52.01 17.66 75.42
N SER A 749 -51.91 17.58 74.11
CA SER A 749 -50.77 18.08 73.34
C SER A 749 -51.26 19.07 72.28
N ILE A 750 -50.60 20.22 72.16
CA ILE A 750 -50.81 21.16 71.05
C ILE A 750 -49.51 21.29 70.23
N VAL A 751 -49.66 21.25 68.92
CA VAL A 751 -48.57 21.41 67.95
C VAL A 751 -48.94 22.49 66.95
N ALA A 752 -48.08 23.47 66.75
CA ALA A 752 -48.22 24.48 65.70
C ALA A 752 -47.77 23.93 64.34
N THR A 753 -48.46 24.30 63.26
CA THR A 753 -48.18 23.79 61.90
C THR A 753 -47.94 24.89 60.87
N LYS A 754 -46.96 24.67 60.00
CA LYS A 754 -46.67 25.48 58.81
C LYS A 754 -46.22 24.58 57.66
N GLY A 755 -47.04 24.46 56.62
CA GLY A 755 -46.85 23.48 55.56
C GLY A 755 -46.75 22.07 56.15
N LEU A 756 -45.65 21.37 55.85
CA LEU A 756 -45.35 20.03 56.39
C LEU A 756 -44.59 20.06 57.73
N LYS A 757 -44.10 21.21 58.18
CA LYS A 757 -43.30 21.33 59.41
C LYS A 757 -44.21 21.50 60.63
N ARG A 758 -43.85 20.84 61.72
CA ARG A 758 -44.55 20.84 63.02
C ARG A 758 -43.63 21.39 64.11
N SER A 759 -44.18 22.15 65.06
CA SER A 759 -43.43 22.56 66.26
C SER A 759 -43.16 21.38 67.17
N GLN A 760 -42.34 21.59 68.20
CA GLN A 760 -42.36 20.69 69.36
C GLN A 760 -43.74 20.75 70.05
N PRO A 761 -44.22 19.61 70.60
CA PRO A 761 -45.52 19.56 71.28
C PRO A 761 -45.45 20.24 72.64
N THR A 762 -46.41 21.12 72.90
CA THR A 762 -46.65 21.65 74.25
C THR A 762 -47.68 20.77 74.93
N VAL A 763 -47.26 20.10 76.00
CA VAL A 763 -48.08 19.09 76.70
C VAL A 763 -48.62 19.63 78.02
N LEU A 764 -49.83 19.21 78.38
CA LEU A 764 -50.52 19.55 79.61
C LEU A 764 -51.21 18.30 80.16
N MET A 765 -50.96 17.95 81.42
CA MET A 765 -51.73 16.93 82.13
C MET A 765 -52.87 17.59 82.90
N VAL A 766 -54.09 17.07 82.75
CA VAL A 766 -55.29 17.62 83.37
C VAL A 766 -56.28 16.52 83.73
N SER A 767 -56.79 16.57 84.97
CA SER A 767 -57.82 15.66 85.47
C SER A 767 -59.19 16.34 85.40
N THR A 768 -60.19 15.68 84.82
CA THR A 768 -61.59 16.15 84.87
C THR A 768 -62.10 16.15 86.32
N TYR A 769 -63.06 17.02 86.64
CA TYR A 769 -63.65 16.96 87.98
C TYR A 769 -64.38 15.61 88.16
N PRO A 770 -64.38 15.04 89.38
CA PRO A 770 -65.27 13.94 89.69
C PRO A 770 -66.70 14.42 89.52
N ASP A 771 -67.60 13.53 89.12
CA ASP A 771 -69.02 13.85 89.19
C ASP A 771 -69.45 14.10 90.65
N PRO A 772 -70.49 14.91 90.89
CA PRO A 772 -71.03 15.06 92.23
C PRO A 772 -71.55 13.70 92.74
N PRO A 773 -71.37 13.36 94.03
CA PRO A 773 -72.00 12.18 94.61
C PRO A 773 -73.53 12.26 94.43
N SER A 774 -74.14 11.19 93.94
CA SER A 774 -75.58 11.10 93.73
C SER A 774 -76.28 10.38 94.88
N ASP A 775 -77.61 10.46 94.94
CA ASP A 775 -78.43 9.70 95.90
C ASP A 775 -78.07 9.98 97.37
N LEU A 776 -77.92 11.25 97.74
CA LEU A 776 -77.70 11.64 99.13
C LEU A 776 -78.95 11.31 99.96
N LEU A 777 -78.82 10.32 100.83
CA LEU A 777 -79.84 9.86 101.76
C LEU A 777 -79.44 10.24 103.18
N ILE A 778 -80.41 10.75 103.95
CA ILE A 778 -80.28 10.91 105.39
C ILE A 778 -80.75 9.60 106.02
N LEU A 779 -79.80 8.83 106.58
CA LEU A 779 -80.08 7.53 107.19
C LEU A 779 -80.72 7.69 108.58
N GLY A 780 -80.46 8.79 109.27
CA GLY A 780 -81.01 9.10 110.58
C GLY A 780 -80.44 10.41 111.15
N GLN A 781 -81.18 11.02 112.06
CA GLN A 781 -80.80 12.24 112.79
C GLN A 781 -81.00 12.02 114.29
N GLU A 782 -79.94 12.27 115.07
CA GLU A 782 -79.95 12.35 116.53
C GLU A 782 -79.82 13.82 116.99
N GLU A 783 -79.87 14.10 118.29
CA GLU A 783 -79.84 15.49 118.82
C GLU A 783 -78.68 16.33 118.26
N ASN A 784 -77.48 15.74 118.10
CA ASN A 784 -76.27 16.44 117.61
C ASN A 784 -75.57 15.77 116.41
N THR A 785 -76.15 14.73 115.79
CA THR A 785 -75.49 13.94 114.74
C THR A 785 -76.45 13.65 113.58
N ILE A 786 -75.98 13.81 112.34
CA ILE A 786 -76.71 13.42 111.11
C ILE A 786 -75.89 12.36 110.38
N TYR A 787 -76.51 11.21 110.10
CA TYR A 787 -75.91 10.15 109.29
C TYR A 787 -76.30 10.33 107.81
N LEU A 788 -75.29 10.48 106.95
CA LEU A 788 -75.45 10.69 105.52
C LEU A 788 -74.87 9.49 104.75
N SER A 789 -75.56 9.05 103.71
CA SER A 789 -75.07 8.06 102.74
C SER A 789 -75.28 8.58 101.34
N TRP A 790 -74.36 8.30 100.42
CA TRP A 790 -74.47 8.68 99.02
C TRP A 790 -73.81 7.64 98.14
N LYS A 791 -74.19 7.62 96.86
CA LYS A 791 -73.56 6.80 95.84
C LYS A 791 -72.24 7.44 95.40
N LEU A 792 -71.18 6.64 95.30
CA LEU A 792 -69.88 7.11 94.84
C LEU A 792 -69.96 7.61 93.39
N PRO A 793 -69.31 8.75 93.07
CA PRO A 793 -69.28 9.27 91.71
C PRO A 793 -68.44 8.39 90.80
N GLN A 794 -68.69 8.46 89.49
CA GLN A 794 -67.87 7.77 88.50
C GLN A 794 -66.50 8.43 88.34
N GLY A 795 -65.44 7.63 88.25
CA GLY A 795 -64.06 8.09 88.11
C GLY A 795 -63.31 8.24 89.43
N GLY A 796 -62.07 8.72 89.36
CA GLY A 796 -61.24 8.97 90.53
C GLY A 796 -61.73 10.18 91.34
N PHE A 797 -61.73 10.06 92.66
CA PHE A 797 -62.01 11.15 93.60
C PHE A 797 -61.05 11.06 94.80
N GLU A 798 -60.68 12.20 95.38
CA GLU A 798 -59.73 12.23 96.51
C GLU A 798 -60.43 12.29 97.87
N LYS A 799 -61.46 13.13 97.99
CA LYS A 799 -62.20 13.35 99.24
C LYS A 799 -63.61 13.88 98.98
N PHE A 800 -64.52 13.61 99.91
CA PHE A 800 -65.85 14.23 99.93
C PHE A 800 -65.86 15.42 100.89
N GLN A 801 -66.55 16.50 100.49
CA GLN A 801 -66.79 17.64 101.35
C GLN A 801 -68.30 17.78 101.57
N VAL A 802 -68.73 17.72 102.83
CA VAL A 802 -70.12 17.90 103.22
C VAL A 802 -70.28 19.30 103.80
N LYS A 803 -71.21 20.09 103.25
CA LYS A 803 -71.53 21.44 103.76
C LYS A 803 -72.98 21.47 104.23
N LEU A 804 -73.20 21.68 105.52
CA LEU A 804 -74.52 21.85 106.09
C LEU A 804 -74.89 23.35 106.04
N LEU A 805 -76.05 23.69 105.46
CA LEU A 805 -76.57 25.06 105.41
C LEU A 805 -77.81 25.13 106.32
N SER A 806 -77.71 25.86 107.44
CA SER A 806 -78.84 26.13 108.34
C SER A 806 -79.51 27.45 107.96
N CYS A 807 -80.84 27.46 107.81
CA CYS A 807 -81.61 28.64 107.43
C CYS A 807 -82.71 28.88 108.47
N MET A 808 -82.58 29.95 109.28
CA MET A 808 -83.62 30.37 110.24
C MET A 808 -84.59 31.34 109.56
N ILE A 809 -85.89 31.09 109.71
CA ILE A 809 -86.97 31.94 109.17
C ILE A 809 -87.05 33.22 110.02
N SER A 810 -86.19 34.18 109.72
CA SER A 810 -86.40 35.65 109.74
C SER A 810 -85.04 36.36 109.71
N LEU A 811 -84.88 37.26 108.74
CA LEU A 811 -83.70 38.11 108.44
C LEU A 811 -82.51 37.42 107.74
N PHE A 812 -82.19 37.94 106.56
CA PHE A 812 -81.07 37.56 105.69
C PHE A 812 -79.72 37.76 106.40
N PHE A 813 -79.09 36.68 106.88
CA PHE A 813 -77.63 36.45 106.90
C PHE A 813 -77.39 34.98 107.35
N CYS A 814 -76.92 34.10 106.44
CA CYS A 814 -76.56 32.71 106.77
C CYS A 814 -75.07 32.58 107.09
N PRO A 815 -74.65 32.32 108.34
CA PRO A 815 -73.29 31.88 108.61
C PRO A 815 -73.08 30.42 108.16
N SER A 816 -72.01 30.17 107.42
CA SER A 816 -71.58 28.81 107.06
C SER A 816 -70.74 28.22 108.21
N PHE A 817 -71.13 27.07 108.76
CA PHE A 817 -70.28 26.30 109.67
C PHE A 817 -69.53 25.20 108.90
N TYR A 818 -68.22 25.08 109.13
CA TYR A 818 -67.40 23.96 108.66
C TYR A 818 -67.32 22.92 109.78
N ILE A 819 -67.64 21.66 109.49
CA ILE A 819 -67.51 20.56 110.45
C ILE A 819 -66.07 20.00 110.38
N ASN A 820 -65.34 20.08 111.49
CA ASN A 820 -63.93 19.65 111.61
C ASN A 820 -63.73 18.17 112.03
N SER A 821 -64.77 17.33 111.97
CA SER A 821 -64.67 15.93 112.38
C SER A 821 -65.63 15.05 111.57
N LEU A 822 -65.15 14.51 110.44
CA LEU A 822 -65.74 13.36 109.76
C LEU A 822 -65.00 12.11 110.24
N ARG A 823 -65.68 11.21 110.98
CA ARG A 823 -65.18 9.84 111.17
C ARG A 823 -65.75 9.00 110.04
N ASN A 824 -64.91 8.68 109.05
CA ASN A 824 -65.23 7.65 108.08
C ASN A 824 -65.28 6.31 108.81
N TYR A 825 -66.44 5.66 108.79
CA TYR A 825 -66.48 4.22 108.95
C TYR A 825 -66.31 3.61 107.56
N ASP A 826 -65.33 2.72 107.42
CA ASP A 826 -65.09 1.95 106.21
C ASP A 826 -66.39 1.25 105.78
N ALA A 827 -66.99 1.74 104.70
CA ALA A 827 -68.00 0.96 103.98
C ALA A 827 -67.25 -0.04 103.09
N SER A 828 -67.04 -1.23 103.64
CA SER A 828 -66.85 -2.44 102.83
C SER A 828 -68.09 -2.64 101.94
N PRO A 829 -67.93 -3.16 100.71
CA PRO A 829 -68.99 -3.16 99.71
C PRO A 829 -70.12 -4.11 100.13
N LEU A 830 -71.36 -3.61 100.11
CA LEU A 830 -72.53 -4.48 100.01
C LEU A 830 -72.85 -4.61 98.51
N LEU A 831 -72.87 -5.86 98.06
CA LEU A 831 -73.07 -6.37 96.69
C LEU A 831 -74.08 -5.60 95.84
#